data_AF-A0AAW0RHQ1-F1
#
_entry.id   AF-A0AAW0RHQ1-F1
#
_cell.length_a   1.000
_cell.length_b   1.000
_cell.length_c   1.000
_cell.angle_alpha   90.00
_cell.angle_beta   90.00
_cell.angle_gamma   90.00
#
_symmetry.space_group_name_H-M   'P 1'
#
loop_
_entity.id
_entity.type
_entity.pdbx_description
1 polymer ?
#
loop_
_entity_poly.entity_id
_entity_poly.type
_entity_poly.pdbx_seq_one_letter_code
_entity_poly.pdbx_strand_id
1 'polypeptide(L)'
;MASGYDRALSVFSPDGHVFQVEYAGEAVKRGTCAVGVKGQDVVVLGCEKRSAMKLQDTRITPSKIQVLDNHVALAFAGLNADARILVDKARLEAQSHRLTVEDPATIEYITKYVAGVQQRYTQAGGVRPFGISTMVVGFDKNSKVPRLYQTEPSGIYSAWKANAIGRSSKTVREFLERNYKEDMDREATIRLAIKSLLEVVQTGAKNIEIALMAPGATIEMLPTEEIERYVKEIEQEKQEEAAKKKTGRTPAISGTAIPTRGQDDSAADNKRHRTNSASPDQCWFQGSAQFIGVIVWVEHRSQERFPSRSVVLEKLIIHASIIAFYSERRFGNLGLDDEVVIAVWAVFIALVELQQREHLIINAHFLAGFCAAGNAFLFAVMPPKRKASSNMQGGTKTGRASRMSTPGAATPRSIGSNDEVEEDDAPVDEVLERDIDKNIDRFSLNQYQKRHDIKDPMPHIFGDNDYSYLVLKKDHRNRPLWIDPKKGRIILESFSPLAEQAQDFLITIAEPLSRPTFMHEYALTMHSLYAAVSVGLSPKDIINTLERFLKTPLPDEIRAFITSCTQTYGKVKLVLKDTKYFVESPDPEMLQMLLKNPKIGPLRVQGTAEITTTAAPKIGGLVIPGTKNAAGVKQANGLQASESEQQTTRIDIDDDDDQEVTHAFEIADKDVETVQRECLNLGYPVLEEYDFRHDEANPNLDIDLRPGTQIRPYQEKSLSKMFGNGRAKSGLIVLPCGAGKTLVGITAACTIKKGIIVLCTSSMSVVQWRNEFLKWSNINPDDIVAFTSDSKGSVFTGSTGVIVTTYSMVTQSRARSYDAEKMMKFLTGREWGLMLLDEVHVVPANIFRRVTSSIKTHSKLGLTATLLREDDKISDLNFLIGPKLFEANWMELSKQGHIARVQCAEVWCAMPTEFYDEYLRAPSRKKNLLYIMNPRKFQACQYLINYHESRGDKIIVFSDNVYALKAYALKLGKAFIYGGTGQAERLKVLENFQHNPLVNTLFLSKIGDTSLDLPEATCLIQISSHYGSRRQEAQRLGRILRAKRRNDEGFNAFFYSLVSKDTQEMFFSSKRQAFLIDQGYAFKVITQLANIEQTPGLAFATAAERRELLQKVLVENEGAEDEDITDDLFHSGTMGRVQKRVRRTAGTLGELSGGQNMAYIEQNKKVNQGLKKKGKKESNAFFKKINRENVRRAAGE
;
A
#
# COMPACT_ATOMS: atom_id res chain seq x y z
N MET A 1 30.75 24.34 -21.09
CA MET A 1 30.69 24.08 -19.63
C MET A 1 29.34 24.40 -18.99
N ALA A 2 28.68 25.53 -19.29
CA ALA A 2 27.45 25.98 -18.61
C ALA A 2 26.35 24.90 -18.42
N SER A 3 26.02 24.13 -19.47
CA SER A 3 24.95 23.11 -19.44
C SER A 3 25.10 21.96 -18.42
N GLY A 4 26.25 21.83 -17.74
CA GLY A 4 26.44 20.83 -16.68
C GLY A 4 25.73 21.21 -15.37
N TYR A 5 25.97 22.43 -14.90
CA TYR A 5 25.35 23.01 -13.70
C TYR A 5 23.81 23.04 -13.80
N ASP A 6 23.33 23.27 -15.02
CA ASP A 6 21.91 23.47 -15.32
C ASP A 6 21.04 22.21 -15.12
N ARG A 7 21.64 21.02 -15.21
CA ARG A 7 20.95 19.72 -15.12
C ARG A 7 21.04 19.04 -13.75
N ALA A 8 21.90 19.52 -12.85
CA ALA A 8 22.28 18.78 -11.65
C ALA A 8 21.96 19.58 -10.36
N LEU A 9 21.00 19.07 -9.59
CA LEU A 9 20.41 19.72 -8.41
C LEU A 9 21.40 19.96 -7.26
N SER A 10 22.44 19.13 -7.19
CA SER A 10 23.48 19.13 -6.16
C SER A 10 24.79 19.83 -6.58
N VAL A 11 24.84 20.43 -7.78
CA VAL A 11 26.05 21.05 -8.32
C VAL A 11 25.92 22.58 -8.26
N PHE A 12 26.71 23.18 -7.37
CA PHE A 12 26.83 24.63 -7.26
C PHE A 12 27.52 25.24 -8.49
N SER A 13 27.08 26.41 -8.92
CA SER A 13 27.80 27.25 -9.89
C SER A 13 29.17 27.70 -9.34
N PRO A 14 30.08 28.21 -10.18
CA PRO A 14 31.33 28.81 -9.71
C PRO A 14 31.14 29.93 -8.67
N ASP A 15 30.00 30.62 -8.73
CA ASP A 15 29.60 31.71 -7.82
C ASP A 15 28.88 31.21 -6.56
N GLY A 16 28.65 29.90 -6.42
CA GLY A 16 27.97 29.27 -5.27
C GLY A 16 26.45 29.17 -5.35
N HIS A 17 25.85 29.40 -6.53
CA HIS A 17 24.39 29.35 -6.74
C HIS A 17 23.91 27.97 -7.19
N VAL A 18 22.63 27.65 -6.93
CA VAL A 18 21.98 26.41 -7.41
C VAL A 18 20.81 26.78 -8.32
N PHE A 19 21.06 26.83 -9.63
CA PHE A 19 20.11 27.36 -10.63
C PHE A 19 18.73 26.68 -10.60
N GLN A 20 18.67 25.37 -10.30
CA GLN A 20 17.39 24.65 -10.15
C GLN A 20 16.49 25.20 -9.02
N VAL A 21 17.07 25.73 -7.94
CA VAL A 21 16.32 26.39 -6.86
C VAL A 21 15.89 27.80 -7.30
N GLU A 22 16.72 28.49 -8.09
CA GLU A 22 16.37 29.81 -8.65
C GLU A 22 15.24 29.72 -9.68
N TYR A 23 15.19 28.66 -10.51
CA TYR A 23 14.08 28.38 -11.41
C TYR A 23 12.78 28.06 -10.67
N ALA A 24 12.86 27.35 -9.53
CA ALA A 24 11.71 27.20 -8.64
C ALA A 24 11.26 28.56 -8.06
N GLY A 25 12.20 29.44 -7.70
CA GLY A 25 11.92 30.82 -7.29
C GLY A 25 11.29 31.70 -8.39
N GLU A 26 11.68 31.52 -9.66
CA GLU A 26 11.02 32.17 -10.79
C GLU A 26 9.58 31.65 -11.01
N ALA A 27 9.31 30.37 -10.76
CA ALA A 27 7.94 29.84 -10.75
C ALA A 27 7.09 30.50 -9.66
N VAL A 28 7.64 30.77 -8.47
CA VAL A 28 6.97 31.55 -7.41
C VAL A 28 6.66 32.97 -7.87
N LYS A 29 7.64 33.69 -8.45
CA LYS A 29 7.46 35.09 -8.93
C LYS A 29 6.40 35.21 -10.04
N ARG A 30 6.15 34.15 -10.81
CA ARG A 30 5.07 34.06 -11.82
C ARG A 30 3.69 33.72 -11.22
N GLY A 31 3.64 33.27 -9.97
CA GLY A 31 2.42 32.95 -9.24
C GLY A 31 1.57 34.18 -8.88
N THR A 32 0.26 33.96 -8.75
CA THR A 32 -0.70 34.94 -8.19
C THR A 32 -0.26 35.42 -6.80
N CYS A 33 -0.45 36.71 -6.53
CA CYS A 33 -0.02 37.37 -5.30
C CYS A 33 -0.75 36.81 -4.05
N ALA A 34 -0.03 36.73 -2.93
CA ALA A 34 -0.57 36.47 -1.61
C ALA A 34 0.15 37.34 -0.56
N VAL A 35 -0.60 37.78 0.45
CA VAL A 35 -0.16 38.71 1.49
C VAL A 35 -0.54 38.16 2.86
N GLY A 36 0.31 38.39 3.86
CA GLY A 36 0.00 38.14 5.26
C GLY A 36 0.35 39.35 6.12
N VAL A 37 -0.56 39.71 7.04
CA VAL A 37 -0.41 40.85 7.96
C VAL A 37 -0.76 40.41 9.38
N LYS A 38 0.15 40.64 10.33
CA LYS A 38 -0.09 40.47 11.76
C LYS A 38 -0.59 41.79 12.38
N GLY A 39 -1.77 41.76 12.98
CA GLY A 39 -2.27 42.77 13.91
C GLY A 39 -1.88 42.44 15.36
N GLN A 40 -2.54 43.07 16.33
CA GLN A 40 -2.31 42.81 17.76
C GLN A 40 -2.77 41.40 18.16
N ASP A 41 -4.10 41.17 18.15
CA ASP A 41 -4.75 39.89 18.50
C ASP A 41 -5.19 39.08 17.26
N VAL A 42 -4.88 39.51 16.03
CA VAL A 42 -5.31 38.81 14.80
C VAL A 42 -4.21 38.63 13.77
N VAL A 43 -4.38 37.65 12.88
CA VAL A 43 -3.59 37.52 11.65
C VAL A 43 -4.51 37.42 10.44
N VAL A 44 -4.18 38.16 9.38
CA VAL A 44 -4.93 38.20 8.11
C VAL A 44 -4.08 37.59 7.01
N LEU A 45 -4.67 36.72 6.20
CA LEU A 45 -4.17 36.30 4.89
C LEU A 45 -5.06 36.88 3.79
N GLY A 46 -4.45 37.41 2.75
CA GLY A 46 -5.15 37.87 1.55
C GLY A 46 -4.53 37.27 0.28
N CYS A 47 -5.36 36.86 -0.67
CA CYS A 47 -4.92 36.25 -1.94
C CYS A 47 -5.59 36.91 -3.16
N GLU A 48 -4.82 37.04 -4.25
CA GLU A 48 -5.34 37.35 -5.58
C GLU A 48 -6.06 36.12 -6.15
N LYS A 49 -7.39 36.18 -6.21
CA LYS A 49 -8.24 35.14 -6.78
C LYS A 49 -8.45 35.42 -8.27
N ARG A 50 -7.96 34.55 -9.15
CA ARG A 50 -8.25 34.66 -10.58
C ARG A 50 -9.72 34.35 -10.84
N SER A 51 -10.39 35.23 -11.58
CA SER A 51 -11.68 34.93 -12.18
C SER A 51 -11.58 33.65 -13.04
N ALA A 52 -12.49 32.71 -12.82
CA ALA A 52 -12.55 31.47 -13.58
C ALA A 52 -13.02 31.73 -15.01
N MET A 53 -12.57 30.92 -15.98
CA MET A 53 -13.11 30.97 -17.33
C MET A 53 -14.59 30.54 -17.32
N LYS A 54 -15.42 31.04 -18.26
CA LYS A 54 -16.87 30.72 -18.30
C LYS A 54 -17.22 29.23 -18.39
N LEU A 55 -16.27 28.37 -18.78
CA LEU A 55 -16.41 26.92 -18.89
C LEU A 55 -15.78 26.14 -17.72
N GLN A 56 -15.18 26.84 -16.74
CA GLN A 56 -14.48 26.25 -15.60
C GLN A 56 -15.38 26.29 -14.36
N ASP A 57 -15.66 25.12 -13.77
CA ASP A 57 -16.47 25.05 -12.56
C ASP A 57 -15.76 25.74 -11.37
N THR A 58 -16.39 26.79 -10.86
CA THR A 58 -15.90 27.58 -9.73
C THR A 58 -15.90 26.80 -8.43
N ARG A 59 -16.69 25.72 -8.32
CA ARG A 59 -16.76 24.83 -7.15
C ARG A 59 -15.57 23.86 -7.07
N ILE A 60 -14.97 23.53 -8.21
CA ILE A 60 -13.84 22.59 -8.34
C ILE A 60 -12.49 23.35 -8.34
N THR A 61 -12.53 24.67 -8.53
CA THR A 61 -11.34 25.53 -8.53
C THR A 61 -10.86 25.77 -7.10
N PRO A 62 -9.68 25.24 -6.67
CA PRO A 62 -9.28 25.29 -5.27
C PRO A 62 -8.88 26.71 -4.82
N SER A 63 -9.28 27.09 -3.61
CA SER A 63 -8.78 28.30 -2.94
C SER A 63 -7.27 28.22 -2.72
N LYS A 64 -6.60 29.38 -2.75
CA LYS A 64 -5.17 29.50 -2.43
C LYS A 64 -4.90 29.51 -0.92
N ILE A 65 -5.94 29.74 -0.10
CA ILE A 65 -5.88 29.63 1.35
C ILE A 65 -6.37 28.22 1.73
N GLN A 66 -5.50 27.47 2.41
CA GLN A 66 -5.73 26.07 2.77
C GLN A 66 -5.58 25.89 4.28
N VAL A 67 -6.65 25.41 4.92
CA VAL A 67 -6.63 25.05 6.34
C VAL A 67 -5.80 23.77 6.52
N LEU A 68 -4.87 23.77 7.48
CA LEU A 68 -4.05 22.61 7.82
C LEU A 68 -4.60 21.91 9.07
N ASP A 69 -4.96 22.69 10.09
CA ASP A 69 -5.70 22.27 11.28
C ASP A 69 -6.44 23.49 11.86
N ASN A 70 -7.29 23.31 12.89
CA ASN A 70 -8.18 24.34 13.44
C ASN A 70 -7.49 25.68 13.78
N HIS A 71 -6.23 25.63 14.20
CA HIS A 71 -5.41 26.77 14.67
C HIS A 71 -4.34 27.23 13.66
N VAL A 72 -4.27 26.62 12.47
CA VAL A 72 -3.19 26.86 11.49
C VAL A 72 -3.65 26.77 10.03
N ALA A 73 -3.33 27.80 9.26
CA ALA A 73 -3.66 27.91 7.84
C ALA A 73 -2.44 28.31 6.99
N LEU A 74 -2.51 27.99 5.70
CA LEU A 74 -1.43 28.17 4.75
C LEU A 74 -1.94 28.83 3.46
N ALA A 75 -1.32 29.93 3.04
CA ALA A 75 -1.44 30.48 1.69
C ALA A 75 -0.20 30.15 0.85
N PHE A 76 -0.32 30.10 -0.48
CA PHE A 76 0.83 29.81 -1.35
C PHE A 76 0.85 30.64 -2.65
N ALA A 77 2.04 30.77 -3.23
CA ALA A 77 2.28 31.30 -4.57
C ALA A 77 3.27 30.42 -5.33
N GLY A 78 2.98 30.17 -6.61
CA GLY A 78 3.72 29.24 -7.47
C GLY A 78 2.80 28.21 -8.12
N LEU A 79 3.28 26.97 -8.26
CA LEU A 79 2.57 25.86 -8.93
C LEU A 79 1.47 25.21 -8.06
N ASN A 80 0.23 25.14 -8.57
CA ASN A 80 -0.90 24.55 -7.84
C ASN A 80 -0.78 23.04 -7.57
N ALA A 81 -0.05 22.28 -8.40
CA ALA A 81 0.13 20.84 -8.22
C ALA A 81 1.06 20.55 -7.02
N ASP A 82 2.21 21.23 -7.00
CA ASP A 82 3.17 21.25 -5.90
C ASP A 82 2.52 21.63 -4.57
N ALA A 83 1.61 22.61 -4.59
CA ALA A 83 0.90 23.09 -3.41
C ALA A 83 0.00 22.02 -2.79
N ARG A 84 -0.72 21.22 -3.58
CA ARG A 84 -1.54 20.11 -3.07
C ARG A 84 -0.68 19.11 -2.28
N ILE A 85 0.40 18.63 -2.91
CA ILE A 85 1.32 17.66 -2.31
C ILE A 85 1.93 18.18 -1.00
N LEU A 86 2.29 19.46 -0.93
CA LEU A 86 2.90 20.04 0.27
C LEU A 86 1.87 20.32 1.39
N VAL A 87 0.65 20.75 1.02
CA VAL A 87 -0.47 20.96 1.95
C VAL A 87 -0.93 19.63 2.56
N ASP A 88 -1.11 18.59 1.76
CA ASP A 88 -1.61 17.31 2.28
C ASP A 88 -0.55 16.59 3.14
N LYS A 89 0.75 16.72 2.80
CA LYS A 89 1.85 16.32 3.70
C LYS A 89 1.86 17.10 5.02
N ALA A 90 1.50 18.39 5.02
CA ALA A 90 1.45 19.20 6.23
C ALA A 90 0.20 18.92 7.09
N ARG A 91 -0.94 18.60 6.47
CA ARG A 91 -2.15 18.10 7.15
C ARG A 91 -1.90 16.78 7.86
N LEU A 92 -1.31 15.82 7.16
CA LEU A 92 -0.95 14.52 7.73
C LEU A 92 0.02 14.67 8.91
N GLU A 93 1.00 15.56 8.81
CA GLU A 93 1.93 15.85 9.92
C GLU A 93 1.22 16.52 11.11
N ALA A 94 0.35 17.51 10.89
CA ALA A 94 -0.40 18.17 11.97
C ALA A 94 -1.32 17.18 12.71
N GLN A 95 -2.01 16.31 11.97
CA GLN A 95 -2.84 15.24 12.54
C GLN A 95 -1.99 14.19 13.26
N SER A 96 -0.87 13.75 12.67
CA SER A 96 0.08 12.81 13.26
C SER A 96 0.66 13.33 14.59
N HIS A 97 1.09 14.59 14.63
CA HIS A 97 1.56 15.25 15.84
C HIS A 97 0.47 15.26 16.92
N ARG A 98 -0.76 15.67 16.59
CA ARG A 98 -1.88 15.70 17.54
C ARG A 98 -2.28 14.31 18.03
N LEU A 99 -2.12 13.25 17.22
CA LEU A 99 -2.36 11.87 17.62
C LEU A 99 -1.18 11.26 18.43
N THR A 100 0.02 11.81 18.32
CA THR A 100 1.24 11.27 18.96
C THR A 100 1.60 11.97 20.27
N VAL A 101 1.29 13.27 20.37
CA VAL A 101 1.65 14.15 21.50
C VAL A 101 0.39 14.63 22.25
N GLU A 102 -0.80 14.24 21.81
CA GLU A 102 -2.14 14.73 22.22
C GLU A 102 -2.37 16.26 22.01
N ASP A 103 -1.30 17.01 21.71
CA ASP A 103 -1.30 18.46 21.53
C ASP A 103 -1.23 18.89 20.05
N PRO A 104 -1.94 19.98 19.68
CA PRO A 104 -1.83 20.60 18.36
C PRO A 104 -0.40 21.10 18.10
N ALA A 105 0.12 20.83 16.90
CA ALA A 105 1.47 21.22 16.50
C ALA A 105 1.65 22.75 16.49
N THR A 106 2.79 23.25 16.99
CA THR A 106 3.12 24.68 16.97
C THR A 106 3.30 25.19 15.54
N ILE A 107 3.07 26.49 15.33
CA ILE A 107 3.14 27.08 13.99
C ILE A 107 4.58 26.97 13.45
N GLU A 108 5.57 27.18 14.32
CA GLU A 108 6.99 27.04 13.98
C GLU A 108 7.36 25.58 13.63
N TYR A 109 6.79 24.57 14.31
CA TYR A 109 7.02 23.16 13.98
C TYR A 109 6.50 22.82 12.57
N ILE A 110 5.26 23.19 12.26
CA ILE A 110 4.67 22.95 10.94
C ILE A 110 5.45 23.71 9.85
N THR A 111 5.86 24.95 10.11
CA THR A 111 6.74 25.71 9.19
C THR A 111 8.08 24.99 8.95
N LYS A 112 8.77 24.52 10.01
CA LYS A 112 10.02 23.75 9.90
C LYS A 112 9.84 22.45 9.12
N TYR A 113 8.74 21.73 9.35
CA TYR A 113 8.44 20.50 8.62
C TYR A 113 8.22 20.78 7.12
N VAL A 114 7.41 21.79 6.77
CA VAL A 114 7.16 22.20 5.38
C VAL A 114 8.46 22.60 4.68
N ALA A 115 9.29 23.43 5.32
CA ALA A 115 10.60 23.82 4.81
C ALA A 115 11.55 22.62 4.65
N GLY A 116 11.55 21.69 5.61
CA GLY A 116 12.31 20.44 5.54
C GLY A 116 11.79 19.41 4.52
N VAL A 117 10.53 19.50 4.09
CA VAL A 117 10.04 18.78 2.89
C VAL A 117 10.60 19.43 1.64
N GLN A 118 10.57 20.76 1.52
CA GLN A 118 11.14 21.48 0.37
C GLN A 118 12.65 21.21 0.22
N GLN A 119 13.41 21.29 1.32
CA GLN A 119 14.86 21.06 1.33
C GLN A 119 15.26 19.64 0.90
N ARG A 120 14.51 18.60 1.28
CA ARG A 120 14.82 17.22 0.86
C ARG A 120 14.76 17.05 -0.67
N TYR A 121 13.93 17.84 -1.36
CA TYR A 121 13.80 17.83 -2.82
C TYR A 121 14.83 18.73 -3.54
N THR A 122 15.74 19.40 -2.82
CA THR A 122 16.95 19.99 -3.41
C THR A 122 18.20 19.12 -3.21
N GLN A 123 18.16 18.17 -2.28
CA GLN A 123 19.28 17.28 -1.93
C GLN A 123 19.23 15.91 -2.62
N ALA A 124 18.05 15.42 -3.00
CA ALA A 124 17.89 14.13 -3.68
C ALA A 124 18.06 14.24 -5.20
N GLY A 125 18.81 13.30 -5.80
CA GLY A 125 18.92 13.17 -7.25
C GLY A 125 17.63 12.66 -7.89
N GLY A 126 17.33 13.10 -9.11
CA GLY A 126 16.17 12.65 -9.90
C GLY A 126 14.82 13.30 -9.55
N VAL A 127 14.75 14.16 -8.53
CA VAL A 127 13.54 14.92 -8.19
C VAL A 127 13.77 16.43 -8.35
N ARG A 128 12.79 17.17 -8.88
CA ARG A 128 12.89 18.63 -8.97
C ARG A 128 12.46 19.32 -7.66
N PRO A 129 12.90 20.56 -7.39
CA PRO A 129 12.44 21.33 -6.24
C PRO A 129 10.96 21.71 -6.39
N PHE A 130 10.34 22.06 -5.25
CA PHE A 130 8.98 22.58 -5.21
C PHE A 130 8.93 24.02 -5.74
N GLY A 131 8.20 24.26 -6.82
CA GLY A 131 8.00 25.57 -7.45
C GLY A 131 6.99 26.46 -6.71
N ILE A 132 7.07 26.50 -5.38
CA ILE A 132 6.15 27.22 -4.48
C ILE A 132 6.87 27.81 -3.26
N SER A 133 6.40 29.00 -2.85
CA SER A 133 6.58 29.53 -1.50
C SER A 133 5.25 29.45 -0.75
N THR A 134 5.31 29.25 0.56
CA THR A 134 4.12 29.26 1.43
C THR A 134 4.20 30.37 2.47
N MET A 135 3.05 30.85 2.92
CA MET A 135 2.90 31.69 4.10
C MET A 135 2.02 30.93 5.09
N VAL A 136 2.56 30.61 6.26
CA VAL A 136 1.90 29.85 7.32
C VAL A 136 1.51 30.82 8.43
N VAL A 137 0.24 30.79 8.84
CA VAL A 137 -0.30 31.64 9.91
C VAL A 137 -1.04 30.81 10.95
N GLY A 138 -1.08 31.32 12.18
CA GLY A 138 -1.91 30.75 13.22
C GLY A 138 -1.53 31.20 14.62
N PHE A 139 -1.99 30.45 15.61
CA PHE A 139 -1.71 30.67 17.02
C PHE A 139 -1.17 29.38 17.65
N ASP A 140 -0.11 29.50 18.45
CA ASP A 140 0.37 28.36 19.26
C ASP A 140 -0.62 28.06 20.40
N LYS A 141 -0.65 26.82 20.90
CA LYS A 141 -1.54 26.42 22.01
C LYS A 141 -1.41 27.37 23.21
N ASN A 142 -2.54 27.86 23.71
CA ASN A 142 -2.66 28.82 24.81
C ASN A 142 -1.98 30.20 24.57
N SER A 143 -1.50 30.48 23.35
CA SER A 143 -0.94 31.79 22.99
C SER A 143 -2.00 32.72 22.40
N LYS A 144 -2.02 33.98 22.85
CA LYS A 144 -2.74 35.06 22.16
C LYS A 144 -1.91 35.72 21.06
N VAL A 145 -0.62 35.45 20.96
CA VAL A 145 0.30 36.12 20.03
C VAL A 145 0.16 35.50 18.63
N PRO A 146 -0.26 36.25 17.59
CA PRO A 146 -0.35 35.72 16.24
C PRO A 146 1.03 35.39 15.67
N ARG A 147 1.11 34.31 14.88
CA ARG A 147 2.30 33.90 14.14
C ARG A 147 2.10 34.07 12.63
N LEU A 148 3.16 34.50 11.96
CA LEU A 148 3.27 34.56 10.50
C LEU A 148 4.68 34.15 10.09
N TYR A 149 4.79 33.09 9.30
CA TYR A 149 6.04 32.61 8.71
C TYR A 149 5.92 32.50 7.19
N GLN A 150 7.06 32.59 6.50
CA GLN A 150 7.23 32.28 5.07
C GLN A 150 8.14 31.07 4.92
N THR A 151 7.90 30.22 3.92
CA THR A 151 8.85 29.19 3.44
C THR A 151 9.25 29.44 1.97
N GLU A 152 10.42 28.94 1.58
CA GLU A 152 10.97 29.08 0.23
C GLU A 152 11.38 27.72 -0.39
N PRO A 153 11.42 27.60 -1.74
CA PRO A 153 11.90 26.40 -2.43
C PRO A 153 13.27 25.88 -1.99
N SER A 154 14.11 26.75 -1.42
CA SER A 154 15.42 26.45 -0.84
C SER A 154 15.37 25.63 0.46
N GLY A 155 14.21 25.56 1.13
CA GLY A 155 14.08 25.07 2.50
C GLY A 155 14.38 26.11 3.58
N ILE A 156 14.55 27.38 3.21
CA ILE A 156 14.63 28.49 4.17
C ILE A 156 13.22 28.80 4.69
N TYR A 157 13.11 29.16 5.98
CA TYR A 157 11.91 29.72 6.56
C TYR A 157 12.22 30.94 7.45
N SER A 158 11.32 31.92 7.45
CA SER A 158 11.51 33.21 8.14
C SER A 158 10.21 33.69 8.78
N ALA A 159 10.29 34.31 9.96
CA ALA A 159 9.15 34.95 10.63
C ALA A 159 8.97 36.41 10.16
N TRP A 160 7.72 36.88 10.05
CA TRP A 160 7.42 38.23 9.53
C TRP A 160 6.33 38.95 10.33
N LYS A 161 6.36 40.30 10.33
CA LYS A 161 5.27 41.16 10.83
C LYS A 161 4.19 41.38 9.77
N ALA A 162 4.61 41.73 8.56
CA ALA A 162 3.81 41.65 7.34
C ALA A 162 4.74 41.26 6.18
N ASN A 163 4.22 40.56 5.18
CA ASN A 163 4.99 40.14 4.00
C ASN A 163 4.06 39.81 2.81
N ALA A 164 4.63 39.69 1.61
CA ALA A 164 3.94 39.32 0.39
C ALA A 164 4.78 38.35 -0.46
N ILE A 165 4.13 37.35 -1.08
CA ILE A 165 4.74 36.39 -2.00
C ILE A 165 4.02 36.38 -3.36
N GLY A 166 4.72 35.92 -4.40
CA GLY A 166 4.20 35.87 -5.77
C GLY A 166 4.51 37.12 -6.60
N ARG A 167 3.72 37.34 -7.66
CA ARG A 167 3.88 38.45 -8.62
C ARG A 167 3.75 39.81 -7.93
N SER A 168 4.64 40.74 -8.29
CA SER A 168 4.71 42.11 -7.75
C SER A 168 4.91 42.22 -6.23
N SER A 169 5.28 41.11 -5.55
CA SER A 169 5.55 41.05 -4.10
C SER A 169 6.50 42.14 -3.59
N LYS A 170 7.52 42.54 -4.36
CA LYS A 170 8.41 43.67 -4.02
C LYS A 170 7.63 44.97 -3.75
N THR A 171 6.78 45.37 -4.70
CA THR A 171 5.97 46.60 -4.61
C THR A 171 4.96 46.54 -3.46
N VAL A 172 4.35 45.37 -3.23
CA VAL A 172 3.44 45.15 -2.10
C VAL A 172 4.19 45.22 -0.77
N ARG A 173 5.42 44.68 -0.70
CA ARG A 173 6.26 44.74 0.50
C ARG A 173 6.73 46.16 0.79
N GLU A 174 7.15 46.93 -0.21
CA GLU A 174 7.44 48.37 -0.06
C GLU A 174 6.21 49.18 0.41
N PHE A 175 5.01 48.81 -0.03
CA PHE A 175 3.77 49.41 0.46
C PHE A 175 3.51 49.05 1.93
N LEU A 176 3.68 47.77 2.30
CA LEU A 176 3.54 47.32 3.69
C LEU A 176 4.59 47.98 4.61
N GLU A 177 5.85 48.05 4.19
CA GLU A 177 6.95 48.71 4.90
C GLU A 177 6.66 50.20 5.21
N ARG A 178 5.87 50.88 4.37
CA ARG A 178 5.48 52.30 4.57
C ARG A 178 4.19 52.50 5.37
N ASN A 179 3.31 51.50 5.44
CA ASN A 179 1.95 51.64 5.99
C ASN A 179 1.66 50.74 7.21
N TYR A 180 2.51 49.75 7.49
CA TYR A 180 2.41 48.90 8.66
C TYR A 180 2.66 49.70 9.94
N LYS A 181 1.87 49.43 10.97
CA LYS A 181 2.08 49.91 12.34
C LYS A 181 2.07 48.72 13.28
N GLU A 182 2.76 48.86 14.41
CA GLU A 182 2.61 47.91 15.51
C GLU A 182 1.23 48.10 16.18
N ASP A 183 0.72 47.06 16.82
CA ASP A 183 -0.56 47.06 17.54
C ASP A 183 -1.78 47.55 16.74
N MET A 184 -1.95 47.05 15.51
CA MET A 184 -3.16 47.30 14.70
C MET A 184 -4.36 46.43 15.13
N ASP A 185 -5.53 47.06 15.25
CA ASP A 185 -6.84 46.43 15.44
C ASP A 185 -7.26 45.48 14.30
N ARG A 186 -8.31 44.67 14.54
CA ARG A 186 -8.93 43.77 13.54
C ARG A 186 -9.23 44.51 12.23
N GLU A 187 -9.94 45.64 12.28
CA GLU A 187 -10.30 46.39 11.07
C GLU A 187 -9.11 47.05 10.39
N ALA A 188 -8.19 47.64 11.15
CA ALA A 188 -6.98 48.26 10.61
C ALA A 188 -6.11 47.24 9.86
N THR A 189 -5.97 46.03 10.42
CA THR A 189 -5.23 44.91 9.82
C THR A 189 -5.88 44.42 8.53
N ILE A 190 -7.21 44.26 8.49
CA ILE A 190 -7.97 43.90 7.29
C ILE A 190 -7.86 45.01 6.22
N ARG A 191 -8.06 46.27 6.60
CA ARG A 191 -7.97 47.44 5.70
C ARG A 191 -6.56 47.58 5.11
N LEU A 192 -5.50 47.31 5.86
CA LEU A 192 -4.12 47.29 5.35
C LEU A 192 -3.89 46.13 4.35
N ALA A 193 -4.35 44.92 4.66
CA ALA A 193 -4.24 43.78 3.76
C ALA A 193 -4.93 44.04 2.42
N ILE A 194 -6.17 44.55 2.43
CA ILE A 194 -6.93 44.90 1.22
C ILE A 194 -6.24 46.05 0.47
N LYS A 195 -5.82 47.13 1.15
CA LYS A 195 -5.06 48.23 0.53
C LYS A 195 -3.82 47.73 -0.21
N SER A 196 -3.07 46.80 0.40
CA SER A 196 -1.83 46.26 -0.18
C SER A 196 -2.06 45.39 -1.43
N LEU A 197 -3.19 44.67 -1.51
CA LEU A 197 -3.58 43.92 -2.71
C LEU A 197 -4.07 44.83 -3.84
N LEU A 198 -4.77 45.92 -3.52
CA LEU A 198 -5.26 46.91 -4.50
C LEU A 198 -4.14 47.71 -5.19
N GLU A 199 -2.88 47.63 -4.73
CA GLU A 199 -1.72 48.16 -5.47
C GLU A 199 -1.33 47.28 -6.68
N VAL A 200 -1.85 46.04 -6.77
CA VAL A 200 -1.52 45.07 -7.83
C VAL A 200 -2.76 44.59 -8.59
N VAL A 201 -3.90 44.43 -7.91
CA VAL A 201 -5.13 43.88 -8.49
C VAL A 201 -5.99 45.00 -9.09
N GLN A 202 -5.96 45.14 -10.41
CA GLN A 202 -6.66 46.19 -11.19
C GLN A 202 -8.18 46.04 -11.29
N THR A 203 -8.78 45.04 -10.62
CA THR A 203 -10.21 44.71 -10.70
C THR A 203 -10.75 44.37 -9.32
N GLY A 204 -11.90 44.95 -8.96
CA GLY A 204 -12.37 45.02 -7.57
C GLY A 204 -12.69 43.69 -6.88
N ALA A 205 -13.16 43.81 -5.64
CA ALA A 205 -13.36 42.79 -4.59
C ALA A 205 -13.58 41.31 -4.99
N LYS A 206 -14.30 41.03 -6.09
CA LYS A 206 -14.58 39.67 -6.59
C LYS A 206 -13.31 38.86 -6.96
N ASN A 207 -12.20 39.54 -7.21
CA ASN A 207 -10.87 38.94 -7.46
C ASN A 207 -9.95 38.94 -6.21
N ILE A 208 -10.50 39.21 -5.01
CA ILE A 208 -9.77 39.20 -3.73
C ILE A 208 -10.41 38.15 -2.81
N GLU A 209 -9.57 37.41 -2.09
CA GLU A 209 -9.97 36.41 -1.10
C GLU A 209 -9.24 36.70 0.22
N ILE A 210 -9.98 37.05 1.27
CA ILE A 210 -9.43 37.39 2.60
C ILE A 210 -9.86 36.33 3.63
N ALA A 211 -8.91 35.89 4.45
CA ALA A 211 -9.14 35.06 5.61
C ALA A 211 -8.54 35.69 6.86
N LEU A 212 -9.26 35.59 7.97
CA LEU A 212 -8.88 36.10 9.29
C LEU A 212 -8.75 34.93 10.27
N MET A 213 -7.81 35.02 11.21
CA MET A 213 -7.77 34.13 12.37
C MET A 213 -7.53 34.95 13.65
N ALA A 214 -8.22 34.55 14.72
CA ALA A 214 -8.16 35.13 16.07
C ALA A 214 -7.86 34.01 17.09
N PRO A 215 -7.30 34.32 18.28
CA PRO A 215 -6.85 33.31 19.23
C PRO A 215 -7.99 32.41 19.72
N GLY A 216 -7.85 31.10 19.54
CA GLY A 216 -8.85 30.10 19.91
C GLY A 216 -10.05 29.98 18.95
N ALA A 217 -10.12 30.79 17.89
CA ALA A 217 -11.15 30.70 16.87
C ALA A 217 -10.63 29.97 15.62
N THR A 218 -11.53 29.26 14.93
CA THR A 218 -11.25 28.75 13.57
C THR A 218 -11.11 29.89 12.57
N ILE A 219 -10.41 29.64 11.46
CA ILE A 219 -10.27 30.58 10.36
C ILE A 219 -11.61 31.04 9.77
N GLU A 220 -11.78 32.35 9.67
CA GLU A 220 -12.97 33.06 9.18
C GLU A 220 -12.68 33.58 7.76
N MET A 221 -13.42 33.09 6.75
CA MET A 221 -13.33 33.61 5.37
C MET A 221 -14.29 34.79 5.22
N LEU A 222 -13.80 35.98 4.87
CA LEU A 222 -14.67 37.16 4.75
C LEU A 222 -15.57 37.03 3.50
N PRO A 223 -16.88 37.31 3.61
CA PRO A 223 -17.79 37.25 2.47
C PRO A 223 -17.53 38.40 1.49
N THR A 224 -17.79 38.17 0.20
CA THR A 224 -17.54 39.12 -0.88
C THR A 224 -18.18 40.49 -0.65
N GLU A 225 -19.34 40.54 0.03
CA GLU A 225 -20.07 41.76 0.35
C GLU A 225 -19.30 42.69 1.32
N GLU A 226 -18.61 42.12 2.31
CA GLU A 226 -17.76 42.89 3.22
C GLU A 226 -16.46 43.33 2.56
N ILE A 227 -15.88 42.48 1.70
CA ILE A 227 -14.72 42.86 0.88
C ILE A 227 -15.13 44.01 -0.07
N GLU A 228 -16.33 43.98 -0.66
CA GLU A 228 -16.88 45.09 -1.44
C GLU A 228 -17.09 46.37 -0.60
N ARG A 229 -17.52 46.26 0.67
CA ARG A 229 -17.62 47.41 1.60
C ARG A 229 -16.25 48.05 1.82
N TYR A 230 -15.26 47.27 2.24
CA TYR A 230 -13.91 47.78 2.49
C TYR A 230 -13.23 48.33 1.24
N VAL A 231 -13.42 47.71 0.06
CA VAL A 231 -12.88 48.24 -1.21
C VAL A 231 -13.50 49.60 -1.55
N LYS A 232 -14.82 49.77 -1.38
CA LYS A 232 -15.52 51.05 -1.63
C LYS A 232 -15.04 52.16 -0.68
N GLU A 233 -14.86 51.86 0.61
CA GLU A 233 -14.24 52.79 1.58
C GLU A 233 -12.83 53.20 1.14
N ILE A 234 -11.97 52.24 0.79
CA ILE A 234 -10.58 52.48 0.39
C ILE A 234 -10.49 53.30 -0.92
N GLU A 235 -11.38 53.06 -1.87
CA GLU A 235 -11.44 53.81 -3.13
C GLU A 235 -11.93 55.26 -2.89
N GLN A 236 -12.87 55.48 -1.97
CA GLN A 236 -13.31 56.82 -1.56
C GLN A 236 -12.17 57.57 -0.83
N GLU A 237 -11.50 56.94 0.15
CA GLU A 237 -10.31 57.49 0.82
C GLU A 237 -9.22 57.90 -0.19
N LYS A 238 -8.92 57.02 -1.18
CA LYS A 238 -7.93 57.31 -2.24
C LYS A 238 -8.35 58.46 -3.14
N GLN A 239 -9.64 58.59 -3.46
CA GLN A 239 -10.17 59.71 -4.25
C GLN A 239 -10.12 61.03 -3.47
N GLU A 240 -10.46 61.01 -2.17
CA GLU A 240 -10.32 62.17 -1.29
C GLU A 240 -8.87 62.60 -1.11
N GLU A 241 -7.94 61.66 -0.88
CA GLU A 241 -6.51 61.97 -0.84
C GLU A 241 -6.02 62.57 -2.15
N ALA A 242 -6.46 62.04 -3.29
CA ALA A 242 -6.12 62.59 -4.60
C ALA A 242 -6.72 63.99 -4.82
N ALA A 243 -7.90 64.28 -4.27
CA ALA A 243 -8.50 65.63 -4.28
C ALA A 243 -7.71 66.59 -3.36
N LYS A 244 -7.40 66.18 -2.13
CA LYS A 244 -6.58 66.93 -1.15
C LYS A 244 -5.17 67.22 -1.70
N LYS A 245 -4.57 66.27 -2.43
CA LYS A 245 -3.28 66.44 -3.14
C LYS A 245 -3.37 67.30 -4.41
N LYS A 246 -4.58 67.53 -4.96
CA LYS A 246 -4.83 68.46 -6.08
C LYS A 246 -5.10 69.89 -5.60
N THR A 247 -5.77 70.09 -4.46
CA THR A 247 -6.03 71.42 -3.90
C THR A 247 -4.81 72.03 -3.19
N GLY A 248 -3.89 71.21 -2.67
CA GLY A 248 -2.67 71.64 -2.00
C GLY A 248 -1.54 72.22 -2.86
N ARG A 249 -1.81 72.77 -4.05
CA ARG A 249 -0.81 73.38 -4.94
C ARG A 249 -1.11 74.85 -5.27
N THR A 250 -0.66 75.74 -4.41
CA THR A 250 -0.55 77.18 -4.68
C THR A 250 0.88 77.50 -5.15
N PRO A 251 1.10 78.31 -6.20
CA PRO A 251 2.45 78.60 -6.70
C PRO A 251 3.16 79.64 -5.83
N ALA A 252 4.40 79.34 -5.43
CA ALA A 252 5.32 80.29 -4.79
C ALA A 252 6.58 80.44 -5.65
N ILE A 253 7.01 81.68 -5.89
CA ILE A 253 8.13 82.03 -6.78
C ILE A 253 9.38 82.36 -5.95
N SER A 254 10.54 81.91 -6.45
CA SER A 254 11.93 82.20 -6.03
C SER A 254 12.20 82.92 -4.70
N GLY A 255 12.87 82.26 -3.75
CA GLY A 255 13.39 82.84 -2.51
C GLY A 255 14.60 82.09 -1.94
N THR A 256 15.68 82.82 -1.72
CA THR A 256 17.06 82.46 -1.34
C THR A 256 17.28 81.83 0.06
N ALA A 257 18.52 81.36 0.28
CA ALA A 257 19.28 81.32 1.55
C ALA A 257 19.25 80.06 2.47
N ILE A 258 20.20 79.17 2.17
CA ILE A 258 21.15 78.45 3.08
C ILE A 258 21.36 79.14 4.45
N PRO A 259 21.32 78.41 5.60
CA PRO A 259 22.52 77.78 6.22
C PRO A 259 22.44 76.22 6.28
N THR A 260 23.47 75.35 6.23
CA THR A 260 24.83 75.25 6.82
C THR A 260 24.89 75.15 8.36
N ARG A 261 25.69 74.25 8.99
CA ARG A 261 26.49 73.07 8.53
C ARG A 261 26.92 72.24 9.77
N GLY A 262 27.24 70.96 9.59
CA GLY A 262 27.98 70.10 10.54
C GLY A 262 28.10 68.69 9.95
N GLN A 263 29.08 68.40 9.08
CA GLN A 263 30.49 68.07 9.36
C GLN A 263 30.68 66.67 9.99
N ASP A 264 31.57 65.83 9.46
CA ASP A 264 32.32 65.87 8.17
C ASP A 264 32.68 64.39 7.83
N ASP A 265 33.42 64.00 6.79
CA ASP A 265 34.42 64.72 5.98
C ASP A 265 34.21 64.44 4.46
N SER A 266 35.30 64.36 3.69
CA SER A 266 35.33 64.72 2.27
C SER A 266 36.42 63.95 1.49
N ALA A 267 36.98 64.57 0.45
CA ALA A 267 37.82 64.00 -0.62
C ALA A 267 37.11 62.93 -1.49
N ALA A 268 37.38 62.75 -2.79
CA ALA A 268 38.02 63.51 -3.88
C ALA A 268 37.93 62.60 -5.14
N ASP A 269 37.96 63.00 -6.42
CA ASP A 269 37.86 64.30 -7.10
C ASP A 269 37.61 64.00 -8.63
N ASN A 270 37.07 65.00 -9.35
CA ASN A 270 37.29 65.28 -10.77
C ASN A 270 36.63 64.48 -11.95
N LYS A 271 36.28 65.31 -12.96
CA LYS A 271 36.27 65.11 -14.43
C LYS A 271 35.21 64.26 -15.17
N ARG A 272 34.36 65.04 -15.87
CA ARG A 272 33.94 64.94 -17.30
C ARG A 272 32.94 63.84 -17.67
N HIS A 273 31.75 64.08 -18.25
CA HIS A 273 31.25 64.99 -19.32
C HIS A 273 31.20 64.29 -20.70
N ARG A 274 30.00 64.26 -21.33
CA ARG A 274 29.68 63.74 -22.69
C ARG A 274 29.81 62.19 -22.80
N THR A 275 29.18 61.44 -23.73
CA THR A 275 28.12 61.60 -24.78
C THR A 275 27.64 60.15 -25.14
N ASN A 276 26.62 59.82 -25.96
CA ASN A 276 25.88 60.55 -26.99
C ASN A 276 24.49 59.91 -27.29
N SER A 277 23.74 60.55 -28.22
CA SER A 277 22.80 59.99 -29.25
C SER A 277 22.37 58.50 -29.26
N ALA A 278 21.15 58.14 -29.69
CA ALA A 278 19.97 58.93 -30.06
C ALA A 278 18.69 58.07 -30.26
N SER A 279 17.57 58.80 -30.22
CA SER A 279 16.23 58.60 -30.82
C SER A 279 16.20 58.24 -32.34
N PRO A 280 15.02 58.01 -32.97
CA PRO A 280 13.68 57.67 -32.44
C PRO A 280 13.01 56.46 -33.18
N ASP A 281 11.76 56.14 -32.85
CA ASP A 281 10.62 56.46 -33.76
C ASP A 281 9.29 56.55 -33.00
N GLN A 282 8.27 57.19 -33.59
CA GLN A 282 7.05 57.66 -32.90
C GLN A 282 5.74 57.41 -33.67
N CYS A 283 4.62 57.46 -32.93
CA CYS A 283 3.22 57.54 -33.39
C CYS A 283 2.70 56.25 -34.09
N TRP A 284 1.38 56.00 -34.20
CA TRP A 284 0.20 56.85 -33.92
C TRP A 284 -0.73 56.18 -32.86
N PHE A 285 -1.50 56.85 -31.99
CA PHE A 285 -2.42 58.03 -32.03
C PHE A 285 -3.90 57.67 -32.31
N GLN A 286 -4.78 57.94 -31.32
CA GLN A 286 -6.27 57.99 -31.34
C GLN A 286 -7.09 56.74 -31.78
N GLY A 287 -8.33 56.54 -31.31
CA GLY A 287 -9.08 57.24 -30.25
C GLY A 287 -10.61 57.15 -30.41
N SER A 288 -11.39 57.65 -29.42
CA SER A 288 -12.88 57.78 -29.44
C SER A 288 -13.66 56.45 -29.54
N ALA A 289 -14.92 56.23 -29.18
CA ALA A 289 -16.10 56.97 -28.68
C ALA A 289 -17.23 55.88 -28.58
N GLN A 290 -18.44 56.01 -28.00
CA GLN A 290 -19.15 56.95 -27.12
C GLN A 290 -20.42 56.22 -26.58
N PHE A 291 -20.98 56.67 -25.44
CA PHE A 291 -22.40 56.61 -24.97
C PHE A 291 -23.14 55.23 -24.93
N ILE A 292 -23.71 54.73 -23.83
CA ILE A 292 -24.69 55.25 -22.83
C ILE A 292 -26.16 54.95 -23.22
N GLY A 293 -26.86 54.27 -22.28
CA GLY A 293 -28.21 53.70 -22.37
C GLY A 293 -28.35 52.63 -21.27
N VAL A 294 -28.66 52.89 -19.98
CA VAL A 294 -29.50 53.93 -19.34
C VAL A 294 -30.99 53.70 -19.71
N ILE A 295 -31.91 53.38 -18.77
CA ILE A 295 -31.80 53.32 -17.28
C ILE A 295 -33.01 52.60 -16.60
N VAL A 296 -32.82 52.03 -15.39
CA VAL A 296 -33.78 51.93 -14.23
C VAL A 296 -35.12 51.16 -14.41
N TRP A 297 -35.75 50.53 -13.41
CA TRP A 297 -35.44 50.26 -11.98
C TRP A 297 -35.63 48.72 -11.72
N VAL A 298 -36.24 48.11 -10.69
CA VAL A 298 -36.89 48.53 -9.42
C VAL A 298 -36.38 47.66 -8.25
N GLU A 299 -36.45 48.19 -7.04
CA GLU A 299 -36.26 47.48 -5.76
C GLU A 299 -37.59 46.78 -5.31
N HIS A 300 -37.73 46.04 -4.19
CA HIS A 300 -37.06 46.13 -2.89
C HIS A 300 -37.31 44.89 -1.98
N ARG A 301 -36.44 44.71 -0.96
CA ARG A 301 -36.61 43.95 0.31
C ARG A 301 -36.89 42.43 0.33
N SER A 302 -35.80 41.69 0.58
CA SER A 302 -35.53 40.96 1.83
C SER A 302 -36.67 40.32 2.65
N GLN A 303 -36.69 38.98 2.73
CA GLN A 303 -36.30 38.20 3.93
C GLN A 303 -36.62 36.69 3.76
N GLU A 304 -35.62 35.81 3.89
CA GLU A 304 -35.85 34.37 4.07
C GLU A 304 -34.98 33.78 5.20
N ARG A 305 -35.58 32.85 5.97
CA ARG A 305 -34.89 31.88 6.82
C ARG A 305 -35.35 30.49 6.37
N PHE A 306 -34.42 29.61 5.97
CA PHE A 306 -34.64 28.17 5.72
C PHE A 306 -35.73 27.82 4.67
N PRO A 307 -35.41 26.95 3.70
CA PRO A 307 -35.51 25.52 4.04
C PRO A 307 -34.44 24.63 3.37
N SER A 308 -34.47 23.35 3.74
CA SER A 308 -33.73 22.28 3.08
C SER A 308 -34.67 21.35 2.30
N ARG A 309 -34.47 21.18 0.98
CA ARG A 309 -34.43 19.89 0.24
C ARG A 309 -34.47 20.07 -1.29
N SER A 310 -34.23 18.96 -2.00
CA SER A 310 -34.65 18.68 -3.40
C SER A 310 -33.81 19.21 -4.58
N VAL A 311 -32.55 18.77 -4.69
CA VAL A 311 -31.70 18.82 -5.92
C VAL A 311 -32.19 17.82 -7.01
N VAL A 312 -33.50 17.57 -7.07
CA VAL A 312 -34.14 16.65 -8.03
C VAL A 312 -34.92 17.42 -9.09
N LEU A 313 -35.43 18.62 -8.79
CA LEU A 313 -36.18 19.44 -9.74
C LEU A 313 -35.28 20.10 -10.80
N GLU A 314 -34.12 20.65 -10.41
CA GLU A 314 -33.15 21.25 -11.36
C GLU A 314 -32.71 20.27 -12.46
N LYS A 315 -32.52 18.99 -12.13
CA LYS A 315 -32.05 17.98 -13.09
C LYS A 315 -33.08 17.61 -14.15
N LEU A 316 -34.38 17.79 -13.91
CA LEU A 316 -35.41 17.63 -14.93
C LEU A 316 -35.43 18.85 -15.87
N ILE A 317 -35.39 20.06 -15.31
CA ILE A 317 -35.37 21.31 -16.08
C ILE A 317 -34.15 21.34 -17.03
N ILE A 318 -32.96 20.98 -16.53
CA ILE A 318 -31.73 20.94 -17.33
C ILE A 318 -31.83 19.93 -18.50
N HIS A 319 -32.46 18.76 -18.31
CA HIS A 319 -32.64 17.82 -19.42
C HIS A 319 -33.66 18.31 -20.46
N ALA A 320 -34.74 18.99 -20.04
CA ALA A 320 -35.66 19.64 -20.96
C ALA A 320 -34.95 20.72 -21.80
N SER A 321 -34.12 21.57 -21.18
CA SER A 321 -33.31 22.57 -21.89
C SER A 321 -32.32 21.95 -22.87
N ILE A 322 -31.68 20.82 -22.52
CA ILE A 322 -30.71 20.14 -23.41
C ILE A 322 -31.39 19.53 -24.64
N ILE A 323 -32.60 18.97 -24.49
CA ILE A 323 -33.36 18.43 -25.63
C ILE A 323 -33.84 19.57 -26.55
N ALA A 324 -34.30 20.68 -25.99
CA ALA A 324 -34.65 21.88 -26.77
C ALA A 324 -33.44 22.41 -27.58
N PHE A 325 -32.27 22.53 -26.93
CA PHE A 325 -31.05 23.06 -27.56
C PHE A 325 -30.46 22.13 -28.65
N TYR A 326 -30.78 20.84 -28.62
CA TYR A 326 -30.45 19.91 -29.70
C TYR A 326 -31.45 19.95 -30.88
N SER A 327 -32.66 20.48 -30.67
CA SER A 327 -33.69 20.60 -31.71
C SER A 327 -33.35 21.68 -32.73
N GLU A 328 -32.99 22.90 -32.27
CA GLU A 328 -32.66 24.04 -33.15
C GLU A 328 -31.52 23.72 -34.13
N ARG A 329 -30.53 22.92 -33.69
CA ARG A 329 -29.35 22.58 -34.49
C ARG A 329 -29.58 21.56 -35.62
N ARG A 330 -30.82 21.10 -35.85
CA ARG A 330 -31.16 20.25 -37.02
C ARG A 330 -32.17 20.84 -37.99
N PHE A 331 -32.78 22.00 -37.72
CA PHE A 331 -33.78 22.60 -38.61
C PHE A 331 -33.28 23.78 -39.45
N GLY A 332 -32.12 24.37 -39.14
CA GLY A 332 -31.55 25.52 -39.86
C GLY A 332 -31.01 25.26 -41.27
N ASN A 333 -31.60 24.37 -42.08
CA ASN A 333 -31.17 24.11 -43.47
C ASN A 333 -32.26 23.61 -44.44
N LEU A 334 -33.55 23.77 -44.11
CA LEU A 334 -34.68 23.64 -45.04
C LEU A 334 -35.68 24.76 -44.74
N GLY A 335 -35.87 25.70 -45.68
CA GLY A 335 -36.84 26.78 -45.53
C GLY A 335 -38.28 26.29 -45.79
N LEU A 336 -39.17 26.51 -44.82
CA LEU A 336 -40.62 26.24 -44.84
C LEU A 336 -41.30 27.22 -43.87
N ASP A 337 -42.57 27.55 -44.13
CA ASP A 337 -43.26 28.71 -43.54
C ASP A 337 -43.80 28.51 -42.10
N ASP A 338 -44.00 29.63 -41.39
CA ASP A 338 -44.10 29.69 -39.92
C ASP A 338 -45.32 28.99 -39.28
N GLU A 339 -46.42 28.76 -40.00
CA GLU A 339 -47.67 28.24 -39.41
C GLU A 339 -47.52 26.85 -38.76
N VAL A 340 -46.61 26.01 -39.28
CA VAL A 340 -46.39 24.65 -38.76
C VAL A 340 -45.73 24.67 -37.37
N VAL A 341 -44.88 25.67 -37.09
CA VAL A 341 -44.20 25.80 -35.79
C VAL A 341 -45.18 26.15 -34.68
N ILE A 342 -46.15 27.03 -34.99
CA ILE A 342 -47.19 27.49 -34.06
C ILE A 342 -48.08 26.33 -33.61
N ALA A 343 -48.48 25.45 -34.53
CA ALA A 343 -49.30 24.28 -34.21
C ALA A 343 -48.59 23.30 -33.27
N VAL A 344 -47.29 23.07 -33.45
CA VAL A 344 -46.48 22.20 -32.57
C VAL A 344 -46.31 22.82 -31.18
N TRP A 345 -46.13 24.14 -31.09
CA TRP A 345 -46.05 24.86 -29.81
C TRP A 345 -47.36 24.78 -29.00
N ALA A 346 -48.52 24.95 -29.66
CA ALA A 346 -49.81 24.91 -28.99
C ALA A 346 -50.09 23.55 -28.30
N VAL A 347 -49.76 22.44 -28.97
CA VAL A 347 -49.90 21.08 -28.40
C VAL A 347 -48.95 20.86 -27.23
N PHE A 348 -47.73 21.41 -27.31
CA PHE A 348 -46.73 21.25 -26.24
C PHE A 348 -47.11 22.03 -24.97
N ILE A 349 -47.67 23.23 -25.11
CA ILE A 349 -48.16 24.04 -23.98
C ILE A 349 -49.34 23.34 -23.28
N ALA A 350 -50.31 22.84 -24.04
CA ALA A 350 -51.49 22.15 -23.49
C ALA A 350 -51.11 20.88 -22.68
N LEU A 351 -50.04 20.17 -23.08
CA LEU A 351 -49.51 19.02 -22.35
C LEU A 351 -48.80 19.40 -21.05
N VAL A 352 -48.20 20.59 -20.96
CA VAL A 352 -47.52 21.08 -19.75
C VAL A 352 -48.52 21.60 -18.72
N GLU A 353 -49.58 22.30 -19.13
CA GLU A 353 -50.64 22.76 -18.20
C GLU A 353 -51.39 21.59 -17.56
N LEU A 354 -51.58 20.48 -18.28
CA LEU A 354 -52.22 19.26 -17.77
C LEU A 354 -51.44 18.59 -16.63
N GLN A 355 -50.13 18.85 -16.50
CA GLN A 355 -49.26 18.17 -15.53
C GLN A 355 -48.95 19.00 -14.25
N GLN A 356 -49.47 20.24 -14.15
CA GLN A 356 -49.32 21.08 -12.94
C GLN A 356 -50.53 21.05 -11.98
N ARG A 357 -51.55 20.21 -12.25
CA ARG A 357 -52.85 20.27 -11.56
C ARG A 357 -53.16 19.17 -10.52
N GLU A 358 -52.18 18.39 -10.10
CA GLU A 358 -52.35 17.41 -9.02
C GLU A 358 -51.35 17.59 -7.86
N HIS A 359 -51.81 17.29 -6.65
CA HIS A 359 -51.07 17.26 -5.37
C HIS A 359 -50.57 18.58 -4.77
N LEU A 360 -51.54 19.42 -4.40
CA LEU A 360 -51.58 19.97 -3.03
C LEU A 360 -52.88 19.48 -2.34
N ILE A 361 -52.92 19.58 -1.00
CA ILE A 361 -54.00 19.15 -0.07
C ILE A 361 -53.93 17.68 0.36
N ILE A 362 -54.01 17.49 1.69
CA ILE A 362 -54.27 16.25 2.43
C ILE A 362 -55.36 16.57 3.48
N ASN A 363 -56.16 15.57 3.85
CA ASN A 363 -57.20 15.56 4.90
C ASN A 363 -58.50 16.36 4.64
N ALA A 364 -59.49 15.67 4.04
CA ALA A 364 -60.86 15.66 4.58
C ALA A 364 -61.58 14.34 4.25
N HIS A 365 -62.41 13.87 5.18
CA HIS A 365 -63.30 12.70 5.07
C HIS A 365 -64.25 12.74 3.85
N PHE A 366 -64.50 11.60 3.17
CA PHE A 366 -65.81 10.87 3.25
C PHE A 366 -65.82 9.50 2.52
N LEU A 367 -67.00 8.84 2.55
CA LEU A 367 -67.33 7.48 2.08
C LEU A 367 -67.24 7.22 0.54
N ALA A 368 -66.99 5.94 0.20
CA ALA A 368 -67.46 5.19 -0.98
C ALA A 368 -67.04 5.68 -2.40
N GLY A 369 -67.06 4.85 -3.46
CA GLY A 369 -67.27 3.39 -3.56
C GLY A 369 -67.72 2.95 -4.97
N PHE A 370 -67.62 1.64 -5.26
CA PHE A 370 -68.17 0.93 -6.43
C PHE A 370 -67.61 1.20 -7.86
N CYS A 371 -67.43 0.09 -8.62
CA CYS A 371 -67.46 -0.02 -10.11
C CYS A 371 -66.39 0.71 -10.96
N ALA A 372 -66.05 0.26 -12.19
CA ALA A 372 -66.26 -1.02 -12.87
C ALA A 372 -65.29 -1.17 -14.09
N ALA A 373 -65.44 -2.30 -14.82
CA ALA A 373 -64.84 -2.69 -16.10
C ALA A 373 -64.55 -1.58 -17.15
N GLY A 374 -63.64 -1.79 -18.11
CA GLY A 374 -62.83 -2.97 -18.43
C GLY A 374 -62.42 -3.00 -19.93
N ASN A 375 -61.94 -4.16 -20.41
CA ASN A 375 -61.82 -4.68 -21.79
C ASN A 375 -61.92 -3.79 -23.05
N ALA A 376 -61.29 -4.07 -24.22
CA ALA A 376 -60.17 -4.95 -24.65
C ALA A 376 -60.07 -4.86 -26.20
N PHE A 377 -59.16 -5.64 -26.84
CA PHE A 377 -59.03 -5.90 -28.31
C PHE A 377 -58.61 -4.71 -29.22
N LEU A 378 -58.21 -4.89 -30.50
CA LEU A 378 -57.25 -5.83 -31.16
C LEU A 378 -57.10 -5.41 -32.66
N PHE A 379 -56.26 -6.11 -33.43
CA PHE A 379 -56.11 -6.06 -34.93
C PHE A 379 -55.54 -4.74 -35.54
N ALA A 380 -55.25 -4.65 -36.86
CA ALA A 380 -54.34 -5.46 -37.72
C ALA A 380 -54.21 -4.85 -39.16
N VAL A 381 -53.13 -5.19 -39.88
CA VAL A 381 -52.97 -5.19 -41.37
C VAL A 381 -52.96 -3.85 -42.18
N MET A 382 -51.84 -3.67 -42.93
CA MET A 382 -51.56 -3.07 -44.28
C MET A 382 -52.67 -2.46 -45.18
N PRO A 383 -52.35 -1.74 -46.32
CA PRO A 383 -51.06 -1.26 -46.91
C PRO A 383 -51.14 0.29 -47.20
N PRO A 384 -50.97 0.92 -48.41
CA PRO A 384 -50.17 0.76 -49.65
C PRO A 384 -49.25 2.02 -49.95
N LYS A 385 -49.09 2.76 -51.09
CA LYS A 385 -49.71 2.83 -52.45
C LYS A 385 -48.92 3.58 -53.60
N ARG A 386 -47.60 3.36 -53.83
CA ARG A 386 -46.76 3.85 -55.00
C ARG A 386 -46.25 5.32 -54.87
N LYS A 387 -45.25 5.85 -55.61
CA LYS A 387 -44.48 5.50 -56.85
C LYS A 387 -42.94 5.64 -56.59
N ALA A 388 -42.02 4.81 -57.11
CA ALA A 388 -41.36 4.81 -58.45
C ALA A 388 -40.61 6.12 -58.82
N SER A 389 -39.41 6.15 -59.44
CA SER A 389 -38.68 5.12 -60.23
C SER A 389 -37.14 5.34 -60.36
N SER A 390 -36.39 4.24 -60.62
CA SER A 390 -35.18 4.01 -61.48
C SER A 390 -34.37 5.17 -62.14
N ASN A 391 -33.10 5.03 -62.58
CA ASN A 391 -32.38 3.82 -63.03
C ASN A 391 -30.82 3.94 -63.11
N MET A 392 -30.14 2.78 -62.98
CA MET A 392 -28.87 2.24 -63.54
C MET A 392 -27.70 3.07 -64.18
N GLN A 393 -26.53 2.38 -64.26
CA GLN A 393 -25.25 2.66 -64.96
C GLN A 393 -24.29 3.68 -64.30
N GLY A 394 -22.95 3.56 -64.39
CA GLY A 394 -22.11 2.43 -64.82
C GLY A 394 -20.73 2.80 -65.42
N GLY A 395 -19.61 2.41 -64.78
CA GLY A 395 -18.34 2.12 -65.49
C GLY A 395 -17.14 3.11 -65.44
N THR A 396 -16.04 2.65 -64.80
CA THR A 396 -14.62 2.73 -65.26
C THR A 396 -13.75 4.03 -65.26
N LYS A 397 -12.49 3.82 -64.82
CA LYS A 397 -11.18 4.29 -65.37
C LYS A 397 -10.53 5.66 -65.01
N THR A 398 -9.50 5.59 -64.15
CA THR A 398 -8.09 6.08 -64.32
C THR A 398 -7.75 7.53 -64.73
N GLY A 399 -6.92 8.25 -63.94
CA GLY A 399 -6.23 9.49 -64.40
C GLY A 399 -5.19 10.12 -63.45
N ARG A 400 -3.97 10.36 -63.97
CA ARG A 400 -2.79 11.13 -63.43
C ARG A 400 -3.01 12.66 -63.36
N ALA A 401 -2.10 13.56 -62.92
CA ALA A 401 -0.95 13.64 -61.96
C ALA A 401 -0.21 15.01 -62.14
N SER A 402 0.94 15.23 -61.45
CA SER A 402 1.95 16.35 -61.60
C SER A 402 1.67 17.68 -60.85
N ARG A 403 2.63 18.56 -60.45
CA ARG A 403 4.13 18.59 -60.44
C ARG A 403 4.60 19.65 -59.37
N MET A 404 5.48 19.34 -58.42
CA MET A 404 6.95 19.63 -58.33
C MET A 404 7.48 21.09 -58.43
N SER A 405 8.38 21.45 -57.49
CA SER A 405 9.65 22.15 -57.76
C SER A 405 10.68 21.95 -56.61
N THR A 406 11.97 21.69 -56.93
CA THR A 406 13.04 21.26 -55.99
C THR A 406 14.45 21.54 -56.55
N PRO A 407 15.42 22.02 -55.74
CA PRO A 407 16.51 21.18 -55.19
C PRO A 407 16.78 21.51 -53.69
N GLY A 408 17.78 21.02 -52.92
CA GLY A 408 18.92 20.08 -53.10
C GLY A 408 20.09 20.48 -52.14
N ALA A 409 21.19 19.75 -51.95
CA ALA A 409 21.58 18.35 -52.27
C ALA A 409 22.93 17.99 -51.59
N ALA A 410 23.21 16.68 -51.39
CA ALA A 410 24.56 16.08 -51.13
C ALA A 410 25.25 16.43 -49.76
N THR A 411 26.38 15.88 -49.24
CA THR A 411 27.14 14.59 -49.27
C THR A 411 28.33 14.68 -48.27
N PRO A 412 29.06 13.61 -47.87
CA PRO A 412 28.71 12.19 -47.69
C PRO A 412 29.25 11.50 -46.39
N ARG A 413 28.73 10.29 -46.11
CA ARG A 413 29.25 9.13 -45.32
C ARG A 413 30.52 9.22 -44.43
N SER A 414 30.44 8.58 -43.26
CA SER A 414 31.41 7.56 -42.82
C SER A 414 30.69 6.40 -42.09
N ILE A 415 31.39 5.29 -41.78
CA ILE A 415 30.84 4.04 -41.18
C ILE A 415 31.54 3.77 -39.83
N GLY A 416 30.80 3.31 -38.82
CA GLY A 416 31.39 2.80 -37.58
C GLY A 416 30.39 2.19 -36.60
N SER A 417 30.57 0.90 -36.29
CA SER A 417 30.13 0.18 -35.07
C SER A 417 28.67 0.36 -34.59
N ASN A 418 27.77 -0.53 -35.04
CA ASN A 418 26.58 -0.86 -34.24
C ASN A 418 27.00 -1.81 -33.11
N ASP A 419 26.88 -1.37 -31.86
CA ASP A 419 26.95 -2.24 -30.66
C ASP A 419 26.22 -1.58 -29.47
N GLU A 420 25.03 -1.03 -29.72
CA GLU A 420 24.09 -0.58 -28.69
C GLU A 420 22.78 -1.36 -28.83
N VAL A 421 22.31 -1.95 -27.73
CA VAL A 421 21.09 -2.76 -27.66
C VAL A 421 19.91 -1.84 -27.34
N GLU A 422 18.81 -1.98 -28.07
CA GLU A 422 17.57 -1.23 -27.81
C GLU A 422 16.91 -1.72 -26.50
N GLU A 423 16.95 -0.91 -25.44
CA GLU A 423 16.15 -1.12 -24.22
C GLU A 423 14.68 -0.74 -24.45
N ASP A 424 13.97 -1.56 -25.23
CA ASP A 424 12.53 -1.37 -25.54
C ASP A 424 11.62 -1.92 -24.41
N ASP A 425 11.86 -1.46 -23.17
CA ASP A 425 11.15 -1.90 -21.95
C ASP A 425 9.97 -0.93 -21.64
N ALA A 426 8.85 -1.16 -22.34
CA ALA A 426 7.69 -0.25 -22.35
C ALA A 426 6.82 -0.30 -21.06
N PRO A 427 6.16 0.81 -20.66
CA PRO A 427 5.45 0.93 -19.38
C PRO A 427 4.05 0.28 -19.38
N VAL A 428 3.99 -1.06 -19.43
CA VAL A 428 2.72 -1.83 -19.44
C VAL A 428 2.15 -2.04 -18.03
N ASP A 429 3.00 -2.21 -17.01
CA ASP A 429 2.58 -2.64 -15.66
C ASP A 429 1.64 -1.65 -14.94
N GLU A 430 1.86 -0.33 -15.04
CA GLU A 430 1.06 0.68 -14.31
C GLU A 430 -0.42 0.73 -14.71
N VAL A 431 -0.75 0.37 -15.95
CA VAL A 431 -2.14 0.40 -16.44
C VAL A 431 -2.92 -0.78 -15.86
N LEU A 432 -2.27 -1.95 -15.83
CA LEU A 432 -2.88 -3.20 -15.36
C LEU A 432 -3.26 -3.16 -13.88
N GLU A 433 -2.40 -2.62 -13.01
CA GLU A 433 -2.73 -2.47 -11.57
C GLU A 433 -3.95 -1.55 -11.38
N ARG A 434 -3.97 -0.39 -12.06
CA ARG A 434 -5.06 0.59 -11.96
C ARG A 434 -6.41 0.06 -12.44
N ASP A 435 -6.44 -0.90 -13.35
CA ASP A 435 -7.68 -1.50 -13.84
C ASP A 435 -8.16 -2.67 -12.97
N ILE A 436 -7.25 -3.38 -12.31
CA ILE A 436 -7.58 -4.36 -11.26
C ILE A 436 -8.25 -3.66 -10.06
N ASP A 437 -7.64 -2.59 -9.54
CA ASP A 437 -8.17 -1.87 -8.37
C ASP A 437 -9.58 -1.30 -8.61
N LYS A 438 -9.81 -0.66 -9.77
CA LYS A 438 -11.15 -0.14 -10.16
C LYS A 438 -12.21 -1.25 -10.23
N ASN A 439 -11.84 -2.43 -10.72
CA ASN A 439 -12.75 -3.56 -10.80
C ASN A 439 -13.09 -4.11 -9.40
N ILE A 440 -12.13 -4.12 -8.47
CA ILE A 440 -12.38 -4.49 -7.06
C ILE A 440 -13.32 -3.47 -6.39
N ASP A 441 -13.06 -2.16 -6.53
CA ASP A 441 -13.91 -1.10 -5.95
C ASP A 441 -15.36 -1.16 -6.46
N ARG A 442 -15.56 -1.50 -7.73
CA ARG A 442 -16.88 -1.66 -8.39
C ARG A 442 -17.73 -2.80 -7.81
N PHE A 443 -17.12 -3.74 -7.11
CA PHE A 443 -17.80 -4.83 -6.39
C PHE A 443 -17.68 -4.67 -4.86
N SER A 444 -17.33 -3.48 -4.37
CA SER A 444 -17.31 -3.19 -2.93
C SER A 444 -18.72 -3.04 -2.34
N LEU A 445 -18.90 -3.47 -1.09
CA LEU A 445 -20.19 -3.41 -0.37
C LEU A 445 -20.76 -1.98 -0.30
N ASN A 446 -19.89 -0.98 -0.30
CA ASN A 446 -20.23 0.45 -0.25
C ASN A 446 -21.17 0.89 -1.39
N GLN A 447 -21.12 0.24 -2.55
CA GLN A 447 -21.97 0.59 -3.69
C GLN A 447 -23.43 0.12 -3.54
N TYR A 448 -23.70 -0.83 -2.63
CA TYR A 448 -25.04 -1.37 -2.39
C TYR A 448 -25.82 -0.64 -1.28
N GLN A 449 -25.17 0.29 -0.57
CA GLN A 449 -25.76 1.03 0.55
C GLN A 449 -26.87 1.99 0.10
N LYS A 450 -28.08 1.79 0.61
CA LYS A 450 -29.12 2.82 0.63
C LYS A 450 -28.90 3.72 1.84
N ARG A 451 -28.89 5.04 1.64
CA ARG A 451 -28.88 6.00 2.75
C ARG A 451 -30.20 5.89 3.53
N HIS A 452 -30.16 5.16 4.63
CA HIS A 452 -31.22 5.18 5.64
C HIS A 452 -31.22 6.54 6.35
N ASP A 453 -32.17 7.40 5.96
CA ASP A 453 -32.36 8.78 6.46
C ASP A 453 -33.00 8.77 7.87
N ILE A 454 -32.45 7.97 8.79
CA ILE A 454 -32.91 7.83 10.19
C ILE A 454 -32.46 9.08 10.97
N LYS A 455 -33.43 9.90 11.37
CA LYS A 455 -33.23 11.02 12.29
C LYS A 455 -33.36 10.53 13.74
N ASP A 456 -32.24 10.17 14.36
CA ASP A 456 -32.19 9.91 15.80
C ASP A 456 -31.41 11.00 16.58
N PRO A 457 -31.79 11.30 17.84
CA PRO A 457 -31.37 12.50 18.54
C PRO A 457 -29.99 12.43 19.23
N MET A 458 -29.22 11.34 19.06
CA MET A 458 -27.99 11.11 19.85
C MET A 458 -26.73 10.68 19.04
N PRO A 459 -26.29 11.42 17.99
CA PRO A 459 -25.21 10.96 17.10
C PRO A 459 -23.81 10.90 17.75
N HIS A 460 -23.60 11.61 18.85
CA HIS A 460 -22.25 12.00 19.32
C HIS A 460 -21.48 10.91 20.10
N ILE A 461 -22.14 9.81 20.50
CA ILE A 461 -21.52 8.76 21.34
C ILE A 461 -21.15 7.51 20.53
N PHE A 462 -22.01 7.09 19.59
CA PHE A 462 -21.84 5.81 18.85
C PHE A 462 -21.51 6.00 17.36
N GLY A 463 -21.69 7.21 16.80
CA GLY A 463 -21.43 7.50 15.39
C GLY A 463 -22.21 6.59 14.46
N ASP A 464 -21.52 6.00 13.48
CA ASP A 464 -22.11 5.11 12.47
C ASP A 464 -22.49 3.71 12.97
N ASN A 465 -22.15 3.34 14.21
CA ASN A 465 -22.23 1.96 14.73
C ASN A 465 -23.46 1.69 15.62
N ASP A 466 -24.52 2.48 15.52
CA ASP A 466 -25.81 2.10 16.13
C ASP A 466 -26.54 1.08 15.24
N TYR A 467 -27.03 0.02 15.87
CA TYR A 467 -27.78 -1.09 15.28
C TYR A 467 -29.11 -1.38 16.01
N SER A 468 -29.54 -0.48 16.91
CA SER A 468 -30.76 -0.60 17.71
C SER A 468 -32.03 -0.78 16.89
N TYR A 469 -32.03 -0.34 15.63
CA TYR A 469 -33.11 -0.51 14.66
C TYR A 469 -33.26 -1.95 14.11
N LEU A 470 -32.32 -2.87 14.38
CA LEU A 470 -32.38 -4.24 13.88
C LEU A 470 -33.29 -5.13 14.75
N VAL A 471 -34.40 -5.60 14.17
CA VAL A 471 -35.35 -6.49 14.83
C VAL A 471 -34.73 -7.87 15.08
N LEU A 472 -34.78 -8.35 16.33
CA LEU A 472 -34.36 -9.70 16.71
C LEU A 472 -35.43 -10.74 16.38
N LYS A 473 -35.01 -11.93 15.92
CA LYS A 473 -35.89 -13.09 15.75
C LYS A 473 -36.34 -13.64 17.11
N LYS A 474 -37.53 -14.24 17.19
CA LYS A 474 -38.10 -14.78 18.44
C LYS A 474 -37.21 -15.86 19.10
N ASP A 475 -36.43 -16.57 18.31
CA ASP A 475 -35.51 -17.65 18.68
C ASP A 475 -34.02 -17.21 18.72
N HIS A 476 -33.75 -15.90 18.80
CA HIS A 476 -32.39 -15.31 18.82
C HIS A 476 -31.42 -15.88 19.87
N ARG A 477 -31.89 -16.55 20.92
CA ARG A 477 -31.04 -17.18 21.94
C ARG A 477 -30.32 -18.44 21.44
N ASN A 478 -30.88 -19.12 20.44
CA ASN A 478 -30.36 -20.40 19.94
C ASN A 478 -29.49 -20.24 18.68
N ARG A 479 -29.26 -18.99 18.25
CA ARG A 479 -28.67 -18.61 16.96
C ARG A 479 -27.32 -17.92 17.20
N PRO A 480 -26.20 -18.39 16.62
CA PRO A 480 -24.87 -17.94 17.04
C PRO A 480 -24.35 -16.69 16.31
N LEU A 481 -25.03 -16.16 15.28
CA LEU A 481 -24.48 -15.08 14.43
C LEU A 481 -25.20 -13.72 14.57
N TRP A 482 -24.41 -12.65 14.52
CA TRP A 482 -24.84 -11.29 14.14
C TRP A 482 -24.17 -10.87 12.82
N ILE A 483 -24.75 -9.88 12.12
CA ILE A 483 -24.16 -9.27 10.92
C ILE A 483 -24.33 -7.74 10.93
N ASP A 484 -23.27 -7.02 10.59
CA ASP A 484 -23.25 -5.58 10.32
C ASP A 484 -23.79 -5.32 8.89
N PRO A 485 -24.97 -4.71 8.71
CA PRO A 485 -25.51 -4.43 7.37
C PRO A 485 -24.60 -3.50 6.55
N LYS A 486 -23.96 -2.50 7.18
CA LYS A 486 -23.16 -1.47 6.49
C LYS A 486 -21.81 -2.00 6.00
N LYS A 487 -21.21 -2.96 6.71
CA LYS A 487 -19.81 -3.40 6.52
C LYS A 487 -19.64 -4.89 6.22
N GLY A 488 -20.70 -5.71 6.26
CA GLY A 488 -20.62 -7.15 5.98
C GLY A 488 -19.80 -7.96 7.00
N ARG A 489 -19.53 -7.38 8.18
CA ARG A 489 -18.86 -8.06 9.30
C ARG A 489 -19.83 -9.01 10.00
N ILE A 490 -19.41 -10.25 10.21
CA ILE A 490 -20.17 -11.29 10.92
C ILE A 490 -19.48 -11.56 12.26
N ILE A 491 -20.26 -11.55 13.34
CA ILE A 491 -19.80 -11.93 14.68
C ILE A 491 -20.40 -13.29 15.03
N LEU A 492 -19.55 -14.24 15.41
CA LEU A 492 -19.90 -15.61 15.81
C LEU A 492 -19.64 -15.82 17.30
N GLU A 493 -20.70 -16.15 18.04
CA GLU A 493 -20.63 -16.63 19.43
C GLU A 493 -20.14 -18.08 19.48
N SER A 494 -18.85 -18.27 19.77
CA SER A 494 -18.21 -19.60 19.82
C SER A 494 -18.68 -20.49 20.98
N PHE A 495 -19.40 -19.93 21.95
CA PHE A 495 -19.95 -20.64 23.11
C PHE A 495 -21.34 -21.25 22.87
N SER A 496 -21.94 -21.03 21.69
CA SER A 496 -23.22 -21.63 21.30
C SER A 496 -23.04 -23.09 20.85
N PRO A 497 -23.98 -24.01 21.14
CA PRO A 497 -23.90 -25.40 20.67
C PRO A 497 -23.96 -25.54 19.13
N LEU A 498 -24.40 -24.52 18.39
CA LEU A 498 -24.35 -24.49 16.93
C LEU A 498 -23.08 -23.82 16.36
N ALA A 499 -22.16 -23.37 17.21
CA ALA A 499 -21.00 -22.58 16.80
C ALA A 499 -20.03 -23.35 15.90
N GLU A 500 -19.85 -24.66 16.09
CA GLU A 500 -18.96 -25.48 15.28
C GLU A 500 -19.47 -25.59 13.83
N GLN A 501 -20.77 -25.85 13.65
CA GLN A 501 -21.42 -25.89 12.33
C GLN A 501 -21.38 -24.51 11.65
N ALA A 502 -21.63 -23.43 12.41
CA ALA A 502 -21.56 -22.07 11.90
C ALA A 502 -20.12 -21.64 11.56
N GLN A 503 -19.11 -22.09 12.32
CA GLN A 503 -17.69 -21.85 12.04
C GLN A 503 -17.26 -22.52 10.75
N ASP A 504 -17.59 -23.80 10.54
CA ASP A 504 -17.14 -24.55 9.35
C ASP A 504 -17.77 -24.01 8.05
N PHE A 505 -19.01 -23.53 8.16
CA PHE A 505 -19.67 -22.75 7.11
C PHE A 505 -18.98 -21.39 6.87
N LEU A 506 -18.73 -20.59 7.92
CA LEU A 506 -18.08 -19.29 7.78
C LEU A 506 -16.64 -19.37 7.25
N ILE A 507 -15.86 -20.39 7.63
CA ILE A 507 -14.52 -20.69 7.06
C ILE A 507 -14.57 -20.92 5.54
N THR A 508 -15.74 -21.23 4.98
CA THR A 508 -15.93 -21.46 3.54
C THR A 508 -16.53 -20.25 2.81
N ILE A 509 -17.28 -19.36 3.49
CA ILE A 509 -17.94 -18.20 2.85
C ILE A 509 -17.36 -16.82 3.21
N ALA A 510 -16.56 -16.71 4.27
CA ALA A 510 -16.12 -15.45 4.88
C ALA A 510 -14.64 -15.52 5.28
N GLU A 511 -14.01 -14.35 5.43
CA GLU A 511 -12.61 -14.26 5.88
C GLU A 511 -12.55 -13.95 7.38
N PRO A 512 -11.78 -14.70 8.18
CA PRO A 512 -11.63 -14.41 9.60
C PRO A 512 -10.80 -13.13 9.79
N LEU A 513 -11.34 -12.16 10.51
CA LEU A 513 -10.63 -10.95 10.94
C LEU A 513 -9.92 -11.18 12.29
N SER A 514 -10.65 -11.73 13.27
CA SER A 514 -10.16 -11.93 14.64
C SER A 514 -10.78 -13.19 15.24
N ARG A 515 -9.98 -14.05 15.88
CA ARG A 515 -10.45 -15.31 16.51
C ARG A 515 -10.06 -15.43 17.99
N PRO A 516 -10.58 -14.58 18.88
CA PRO A 516 -10.43 -14.74 20.32
C PRO A 516 -11.42 -15.79 20.88
N THR A 517 -11.12 -16.33 22.07
CA THR A 517 -11.75 -17.53 22.67
C THR A 517 -13.29 -17.61 22.70
N PHE A 518 -14.01 -16.48 22.65
CA PHE A 518 -15.47 -16.43 22.85
C PHE A 518 -16.26 -15.86 21.67
N MET A 519 -15.71 -14.90 20.93
CA MET A 519 -16.42 -14.09 19.93
C MET A 519 -15.55 -13.95 18.68
N HIS A 520 -15.77 -14.77 17.67
CA HIS A 520 -15.01 -14.70 16.42
C HIS A 520 -15.60 -13.61 15.50
N GLU A 521 -14.74 -12.81 14.87
CA GLU A 521 -15.13 -11.83 13.85
C GLU A 521 -14.68 -12.29 12.46
N TYR A 522 -15.60 -12.24 11.50
CA TYR A 522 -15.38 -12.53 10.08
C TYR A 522 -15.85 -11.35 9.21
N ALA A 523 -15.38 -11.27 7.97
CA ALA A 523 -15.88 -10.36 6.95
C ALA A 523 -16.35 -11.15 5.71
N LEU A 524 -17.52 -10.80 5.17
CA LEU A 524 -17.89 -11.20 3.81
C LEU A 524 -17.10 -10.35 2.82
N THR A 525 -16.25 -10.97 2.01
CA THR A 525 -15.53 -10.30 0.91
C THR A 525 -15.97 -10.90 -0.42
N MET A 526 -15.80 -10.15 -1.52
CA MET A 526 -16.01 -10.68 -2.86
C MET A 526 -15.21 -11.98 -3.07
N HIS A 527 -13.94 -11.99 -2.66
CA HIS A 527 -13.05 -13.14 -2.81
C HIS A 527 -13.47 -14.36 -1.96
N SER A 528 -14.07 -14.16 -0.78
CA SER A 528 -14.55 -15.29 0.03
C SER A 528 -15.82 -15.92 -0.53
N LEU A 529 -16.74 -15.11 -1.06
CA LEU A 529 -17.93 -15.60 -1.77
C LEU A 529 -17.55 -16.32 -3.08
N TYR A 530 -16.53 -15.83 -3.78
CA TYR A 530 -15.95 -16.49 -4.95
C TYR A 530 -15.33 -17.86 -4.59
N ALA A 531 -14.60 -17.96 -3.48
CA ALA A 531 -14.08 -19.23 -2.97
C ALA A 531 -15.21 -20.20 -2.56
N ALA A 532 -16.32 -19.70 -2.00
CA ALA A 532 -17.49 -20.52 -1.67
C ALA A 532 -18.14 -21.16 -2.91
N VAL A 533 -18.34 -20.39 -3.97
CA VAL A 533 -18.88 -20.90 -5.24
C VAL A 533 -17.88 -21.85 -5.91
N SER A 534 -16.56 -21.61 -5.77
CA SER A 534 -15.51 -22.54 -6.22
C SER A 534 -15.58 -23.93 -5.57
N VAL A 535 -16.16 -24.02 -4.37
CA VAL A 535 -16.39 -25.26 -3.60
C VAL A 535 -17.73 -25.92 -3.96
N GLY A 536 -18.62 -25.22 -4.68
CA GLY A 536 -19.92 -25.74 -5.13
C GLY A 536 -21.12 -25.30 -4.31
N LEU A 537 -20.98 -24.30 -3.42
CA LEU A 537 -22.13 -23.76 -2.66
C LEU A 537 -22.98 -22.83 -3.56
N SER A 538 -24.28 -23.08 -3.66
CA SER A 538 -25.17 -22.19 -4.43
C SER A 538 -25.49 -20.89 -3.67
N PRO A 539 -25.87 -19.81 -4.37
CA PRO A 539 -26.27 -18.54 -3.74
C PRO A 539 -27.43 -18.71 -2.74
N LYS A 540 -28.35 -19.62 -3.05
CA LYS A 540 -29.53 -19.92 -2.22
C LYS A 540 -29.12 -20.60 -0.91
N ASP A 541 -28.17 -21.53 -0.96
CA ASP A 541 -27.72 -22.27 0.22
C ASP A 541 -26.94 -21.37 1.19
N ILE A 542 -26.13 -20.46 0.65
CA ILE A 542 -25.41 -19.45 1.43
C ILE A 542 -26.43 -18.56 2.17
N ILE A 543 -27.43 -18.02 1.46
CA ILE A 543 -28.47 -17.16 2.04
C ILE A 543 -29.31 -17.92 3.08
N ASN A 544 -29.78 -19.13 2.76
CA ASN A 544 -30.59 -19.95 3.66
C ASN A 544 -29.84 -20.34 4.95
N THR A 545 -28.55 -20.67 4.83
CA THR A 545 -27.71 -21.07 5.97
C THR A 545 -27.36 -19.86 6.85
N LEU A 546 -27.09 -18.69 6.26
CA LEU A 546 -27.00 -17.43 7.02
C LEU A 546 -28.32 -17.11 7.74
N GLU A 547 -29.45 -17.17 7.05
CA GLU A 547 -30.78 -16.89 7.62
C GLU A 547 -31.14 -17.87 8.78
N ARG A 548 -30.62 -19.11 8.74
CA ARG A 548 -30.71 -20.11 9.81
C ARG A 548 -29.86 -19.78 11.04
N PHE A 549 -28.64 -19.27 10.88
CA PHE A 549 -27.73 -18.99 12.01
C PHE A 549 -27.77 -17.54 12.54
N LEU A 550 -28.28 -16.57 11.77
CA LEU A 550 -28.40 -15.16 12.17
C LEU A 550 -29.53 -14.92 13.17
N LYS A 551 -29.22 -14.18 14.25
CA LYS A 551 -30.14 -13.69 15.29
C LYS A 551 -31.12 -12.63 14.79
N THR A 552 -30.69 -11.79 13.85
CA THR A 552 -31.48 -10.83 13.08
C THR A 552 -31.96 -11.48 11.77
N PRO A 553 -32.97 -10.95 11.07
CA PRO A 553 -33.19 -11.28 9.66
C PRO A 553 -31.98 -10.83 8.81
N LEU A 554 -31.68 -11.55 7.72
CA LEU A 554 -30.61 -11.15 6.80
C LEU A 554 -30.97 -9.82 6.10
N PRO A 555 -30.17 -8.74 6.22
CA PRO A 555 -30.44 -7.48 5.55
C PRO A 555 -30.44 -7.61 4.03
N ASP A 556 -31.37 -6.93 3.35
CA ASP A 556 -31.51 -7.05 1.89
C ASP A 556 -30.31 -6.51 1.11
N GLU A 557 -29.53 -5.58 1.70
CA GLU A 557 -28.27 -5.11 1.12
C GLU A 557 -27.23 -6.25 1.03
N ILE A 558 -27.12 -7.09 2.08
CA ILE A 558 -26.27 -8.28 2.08
C ILE A 558 -26.84 -9.36 1.16
N ARG A 559 -28.17 -9.55 1.14
CA ARG A 559 -28.86 -10.49 0.23
C ARG A 559 -28.58 -10.15 -1.23
N ALA A 560 -28.65 -8.87 -1.59
CA ALA A 560 -28.35 -8.36 -2.92
C ALA A 560 -26.86 -8.54 -3.27
N PHE A 561 -25.95 -8.18 -2.36
CA PHE A 561 -24.51 -8.33 -2.53
C PHE A 561 -24.05 -9.79 -2.74
N ILE A 562 -24.56 -10.73 -1.92
CA ILE A 562 -24.28 -12.16 -2.11
C ILE A 562 -24.78 -12.61 -3.48
N THR A 563 -26.01 -12.23 -3.85
CA THR A 563 -26.61 -12.63 -5.13
C THR A 563 -25.83 -12.06 -6.32
N SER A 564 -25.44 -10.79 -6.32
CA SER A 564 -24.72 -10.17 -7.44
C SER A 564 -23.32 -10.73 -7.63
N CYS A 565 -22.57 -10.95 -6.54
CA CYS A 565 -21.22 -11.52 -6.63
C CYS A 565 -21.26 -12.98 -7.09
N THR A 566 -22.18 -13.78 -6.56
CA THR A 566 -22.23 -15.23 -6.84
C THR A 566 -22.89 -15.56 -8.19
N GLN A 567 -23.64 -14.65 -8.81
CA GLN A 567 -24.21 -14.85 -10.15
C GLN A 567 -23.18 -14.80 -11.29
N THR A 568 -22.09 -14.05 -11.15
CA THR A 568 -21.05 -13.97 -12.19
C THR A 568 -19.90 -14.95 -11.97
N TYR A 569 -19.65 -15.36 -10.72
CA TYR A 569 -18.53 -16.24 -10.40
C TYR A 569 -18.76 -17.70 -10.80
N GLY A 570 -17.69 -18.42 -11.13
CA GLY A 570 -17.69 -19.87 -11.35
C GLY A 570 -18.35 -20.34 -12.65
N LYS A 571 -19.13 -19.49 -13.33
CA LYS A 571 -19.72 -19.77 -14.64
C LYS A 571 -18.70 -19.99 -15.75
N VAL A 572 -17.53 -19.33 -15.68
CA VAL A 572 -16.49 -19.41 -16.71
C VAL A 572 -15.24 -20.05 -16.13
N LYS A 573 -14.83 -21.17 -16.72
CA LYS A 573 -13.62 -21.91 -16.33
C LYS A 573 -12.62 -21.92 -17.47
N LEU A 574 -11.33 -21.80 -17.13
CA LEU A 574 -10.23 -22.08 -18.04
C LEU A 574 -9.70 -23.46 -17.68
N VAL A 575 -9.92 -24.42 -18.56
CA VAL A 575 -9.61 -25.83 -18.31
C VAL A 575 -8.54 -26.28 -19.28
N LEU A 576 -7.41 -26.73 -18.74
CA LEU A 576 -6.37 -27.35 -19.54
C LEU A 576 -6.63 -28.85 -19.68
N LYS A 577 -6.75 -29.32 -20.92
CA LYS A 577 -6.77 -30.74 -21.32
C LYS A 577 -5.78 -30.92 -22.46
N ASP A 578 -4.97 -31.97 -22.44
CA ASP A 578 -4.08 -32.35 -23.56
C ASP A 578 -3.19 -31.18 -24.07
N THR A 579 -2.65 -30.37 -23.16
CA THR A 579 -1.89 -29.12 -23.42
C THR A 579 -2.64 -28.02 -24.21
N LYS A 580 -3.97 -28.14 -24.33
CA LYS A 580 -4.87 -27.15 -24.95
C LYS A 580 -5.72 -26.46 -23.89
N TYR A 581 -5.95 -25.16 -24.09
CA TYR A 581 -6.79 -24.34 -23.22
C TYR A 581 -8.23 -24.28 -23.73
N PHE A 582 -9.17 -24.72 -22.92
CA PHE A 582 -10.60 -24.65 -23.20
C PHE A 582 -11.29 -23.67 -22.25
N VAL A 583 -12.14 -22.80 -22.80
CA VAL A 583 -13.07 -21.98 -22.02
C VAL A 583 -14.35 -22.78 -21.84
N GLU A 584 -14.54 -23.39 -20.66
CA GLU A 584 -15.72 -24.18 -20.30
C GLU A 584 -16.76 -23.33 -19.55
N SER A 585 -18.04 -23.65 -19.78
CA SER A 585 -19.19 -23.12 -19.03
C SER A 585 -20.34 -24.15 -19.01
N PRO A 586 -21.07 -24.31 -17.90
CA PRO A 586 -22.35 -25.02 -17.89
C PRO A 586 -23.48 -24.18 -18.54
N ASP A 587 -23.28 -22.86 -18.64
CA ASP A 587 -24.22 -21.90 -19.19
C ASP A 587 -23.84 -21.57 -20.66
N PRO A 588 -24.67 -21.94 -21.66
CA PRO A 588 -24.39 -21.67 -23.07
C PRO A 588 -24.58 -20.20 -23.46
N GLU A 589 -25.47 -19.45 -22.79
CA GLU A 589 -25.69 -18.02 -23.07
C GLU A 589 -24.44 -17.20 -22.72
N MET A 590 -23.77 -17.58 -21.61
CA MET A 590 -22.49 -17.01 -21.21
C MET A 590 -21.40 -17.15 -22.29
N LEU A 591 -21.25 -18.32 -22.89
CA LEU A 591 -20.26 -18.51 -23.96
C LEU A 591 -20.62 -17.73 -25.22
N GLN A 592 -21.91 -17.66 -25.57
CA GLN A 592 -22.36 -16.79 -26.66
C GLN A 592 -22.08 -15.31 -26.38
N MET A 593 -22.22 -14.85 -25.13
CA MET A 593 -21.90 -13.47 -24.73
C MET A 593 -20.39 -13.20 -24.82
N LEU A 594 -19.55 -14.15 -24.38
CA LEU A 594 -18.09 -14.04 -24.53
C LEU A 594 -17.67 -14.02 -26.00
N LEU A 595 -18.23 -14.89 -26.85
CA LEU A 595 -17.95 -14.92 -28.28
C LEU A 595 -18.48 -13.69 -29.04
N LYS A 596 -19.49 -13.00 -28.51
CA LYS A 596 -19.97 -11.68 -29.02
C LYS A 596 -19.03 -10.52 -28.63
N ASN A 597 -18.09 -10.70 -27.70
CA ASN A 597 -17.14 -9.64 -27.35
C ASN A 597 -16.09 -9.48 -28.48
N PRO A 598 -15.87 -8.24 -29.00
CA PRO A 598 -14.99 -8.01 -30.15
C PRO A 598 -13.50 -8.33 -29.90
N LYS A 599 -13.07 -8.51 -28.65
CA LYS A 599 -11.72 -8.97 -28.30
C LYS A 599 -11.64 -10.48 -28.10
N ILE A 600 -12.66 -11.12 -27.53
CA ILE A 600 -12.59 -12.57 -27.18
C ILE A 600 -13.01 -13.44 -28.37
N GLY A 601 -14.06 -13.06 -29.11
CA GLY A 601 -14.54 -13.80 -30.28
C GLY A 601 -13.46 -14.14 -31.32
N PRO A 602 -12.56 -13.20 -31.70
CA PRO A 602 -11.47 -13.49 -32.64
C PRO A 602 -10.34 -14.40 -32.12
N LEU A 603 -10.23 -14.62 -30.81
CA LEU A 603 -9.15 -15.42 -30.19
C LEU A 603 -9.49 -16.91 -30.08
N ARG A 604 -10.71 -17.31 -30.47
CA ARG A 604 -11.08 -18.72 -30.65
C ARG A 604 -10.33 -19.32 -31.84
N VAL A 605 -9.76 -20.51 -31.66
CA VAL A 605 -9.07 -21.23 -32.73
C VAL A 605 -10.07 -21.60 -33.84
N GLN A 606 -9.85 -21.10 -35.06
CA GLN A 606 -10.74 -21.36 -36.19
C GLN A 606 -10.43 -22.74 -36.81
N GLY A 607 -11.37 -23.67 -36.65
CA GLY A 607 -11.27 -25.05 -37.15
C GLY A 607 -12.28 -25.99 -36.47
N THR A 608 -12.50 -25.82 -35.16
CA THR A 608 -13.59 -26.45 -34.42
C THR A 608 -14.88 -25.67 -34.69
N ALA A 609 -15.71 -26.14 -35.62
CA ALA A 609 -16.90 -25.41 -36.09
C ALA A 609 -18.01 -25.27 -35.05
N GLU A 610 -18.18 -26.27 -34.17
CA GLU A 610 -19.26 -26.34 -33.19
C GLU A 610 -18.76 -26.01 -31.77
N ILE A 611 -19.68 -25.61 -30.88
CA ILE A 611 -19.39 -25.53 -29.44
C ILE A 611 -19.40 -26.96 -28.92
N THR A 612 -18.26 -27.44 -28.43
CA THR A 612 -18.12 -28.85 -28.06
C THR A 612 -18.90 -29.11 -26.78
N THR A 613 -19.85 -30.04 -26.83
CA THR A 613 -20.62 -30.51 -25.67
C THR A 613 -19.93 -31.72 -25.06
N THR A 614 -19.48 -31.60 -23.81
CA THR A 614 -18.95 -32.70 -23.02
C THR A 614 -19.81 -32.93 -21.79
N ALA A 615 -20.09 -34.18 -21.45
CA ALA A 615 -20.70 -34.51 -20.16
C ALA A 615 -19.81 -33.99 -19.01
N ALA A 616 -20.40 -33.41 -17.96
CA ALA A 616 -19.65 -32.95 -16.81
C ALA A 616 -18.84 -34.11 -16.16
N PRO A 617 -17.63 -33.85 -15.63
CA PRO A 617 -16.89 -34.85 -14.88
C PRO A 617 -17.70 -35.34 -13.67
N LYS A 618 -18.17 -36.59 -13.71
CA LYS A 618 -18.85 -37.23 -12.56
C LYS A 618 -17.96 -37.15 -11.32
N ILE A 619 -18.55 -37.09 -10.13
CA ILE A 619 -17.85 -36.99 -8.84
C ILE A 619 -17.18 -38.34 -8.49
N GLY A 620 -16.17 -38.73 -9.27
CA GLY A 620 -15.34 -39.89 -9.01
C GLY A 620 -14.50 -39.65 -7.76
N GLY A 621 -14.73 -40.45 -6.71
CA GLY A 621 -14.10 -40.29 -5.40
C GLY A 621 -12.57 -40.30 -5.50
N LEU A 622 -11.94 -39.12 -5.39
CA LEU A 622 -10.49 -39.00 -5.39
C LEU A 622 -9.93 -39.49 -4.06
N VAL A 623 -9.36 -40.69 -4.08
CA VAL A 623 -8.65 -41.28 -2.95
C VAL A 623 -7.30 -40.60 -2.79
N ILE A 624 -7.25 -39.53 -1.98
CA ILE A 624 -6.02 -38.80 -1.67
C ILE A 624 -5.03 -39.75 -0.94
N PRO A 625 -3.75 -39.87 -1.39
CA PRO A 625 -2.76 -40.70 -0.72
C PRO A 625 -2.55 -40.34 0.76
N GLY A 626 -2.33 -41.36 1.60
CA GLY A 626 -2.08 -41.18 3.04
C GLY A 626 -3.32 -40.94 3.92
N THR A 627 -4.53 -40.95 3.33
CA THR A 627 -5.82 -40.90 4.05
C THR A 627 -6.24 -42.27 4.60
N LYS A 628 -7.17 -42.28 5.57
CA LYS A 628 -7.77 -43.53 6.08
C LYS A 628 -8.52 -44.30 4.98
N ASN A 629 -9.19 -43.57 4.08
CA ASN A 629 -9.92 -44.14 2.96
C ASN A 629 -8.96 -44.85 1.97
N ALA A 630 -7.79 -44.26 1.72
CA ALA A 630 -6.75 -44.90 0.90
C ALA A 630 -6.20 -46.20 1.48
N ALA A 631 -6.08 -46.30 2.81
CA ALA A 631 -5.68 -47.53 3.48
C ALA A 631 -6.71 -48.65 3.32
N GLY A 632 -8.00 -48.33 3.48
CA GLY A 632 -9.10 -49.29 3.29
C GLY A 632 -9.17 -49.83 1.85
N VAL A 633 -9.08 -48.96 0.84
CA VAL A 633 -9.08 -49.38 -0.58
C VAL A 633 -7.87 -50.27 -0.90
N LYS A 634 -6.67 -49.98 -0.35
CA LYS A 634 -5.50 -50.86 -0.53
C LYS A 634 -5.65 -52.22 0.16
N GLN A 635 -6.40 -52.33 1.25
CA GLN A 635 -6.73 -53.63 1.86
C GLN A 635 -7.81 -54.40 1.06
N ALA A 636 -8.81 -53.71 0.52
CA ALA A 636 -9.84 -54.33 -0.34
C ALA A 636 -9.22 -54.89 -1.64
N ASN A 637 -8.44 -54.08 -2.37
CA ASN A 637 -7.76 -54.53 -3.59
C ASN A 637 -6.72 -55.64 -3.31
N GLY A 638 -6.17 -55.72 -2.10
CA GLY A 638 -5.30 -56.81 -1.66
C GLY A 638 -6.01 -58.16 -1.44
N LEU A 639 -7.34 -58.19 -1.45
CA LEU A 639 -8.17 -59.38 -1.25
C LEU A 639 -9.02 -59.76 -2.49
N GLN A 640 -8.93 -58.99 -3.58
CA GLN A 640 -9.62 -59.26 -4.86
C GLN A 640 -8.64 -59.34 -6.05
N ALA A 641 -7.41 -59.80 -5.80
CA ALA A 641 -6.38 -60.02 -6.82
C ALA A 641 -6.47 -61.41 -7.47
N SER A 642 -7.69 -61.91 -7.69
CA SER A 642 -7.98 -63.17 -8.39
C SER A 642 -9.41 -63.18 -8.93
N GLU A 643 -9.57 -63.51 -10.22
CA GLU A 643 -10.84 -63.82 -10.89
C GLU A 643 -11.93 -62.73 -10.92
N SER A 644 -11.82 -61.75 -11.85
CA SER A 644 -12.96 -61.28 -12.69
C SER A 644 -12.62 -60.16 -13.70
N GLU A 645 -11.52 -60.26 -14.46
CA GLU A 645 -11.44 -59.47 -15.71
C GLU A 645 -12.31 -60.16 -16.79
N GLN A 646 -12.98 -59.35 -17.63
CA GLN A 646 -13.87 -59.78 -18.74
C GLN A 646 -15.30 -60.27 -18.42
N GLN A 647 -15.97 -59.87 -17.33
CA GLN A 647 -17.45 -59.98 -17.28
C GLN A 647 -18.21 -59.02 -16.34
N THR A 648 -18.36 -57.75 -16.75
CA THR A 648 -19.35 -56.81 -16.18
C THR A 648 -19.97 -55.92 -17.27
N THR A 649 -20.69 -56.56 -18.21
CA THR A 649 -21.64 -55.86 -19.08
C THR A 649 -22.80 -55.31 -18.27
N ARG A 650 -23.18 -54.05 -18.50
CA ARG A 650 -24.48 -53.42 -18.17
C ARG A 650 -25.14 -53.88 -16.86
N ILE A 651 -24.88 -53.14 -15.79
CA ILE A 651 -25.97 -52.79 -14.87
C ILE A 651 -26.41 -51.40 -15.30
N ASP A 652 -27.43 -51.34 -16.14
CA ASP A 652 -28.09 -50.10 -16.49
C ASP A 652 -28.90 -49.67 -15.24
N ILE A 653 -28.42 -48.63 -14.56
CA ILE A 653 -29.18 -47.91 -13.53
C ILE A 653 -29.74 -46.68 -14.23
N ASP A 654 -31.06 -46.61 -14.37
CA ASP A 654 -31.80 -45.50 -14.98
C ASP A 654 -31.83 -44.26 -14.06
N ASP A 655 -30.66 -43.76 -13.66
CA ASP A 655 -30.46 -42.40 -13.15
C ASP A 655 -30.28 -41.46 -14.37
N ASP A 656 -31.30 -41.37 -15.23
CA ASP A 656 -31.29 -40.64 -16.51
C ASP A 656 -32.05 -39.30 -16.43
N ASP A 657 -31.75 -38.52 -15.38
CA ASP A 657 -32.09 -37.11 -15.22
C ASP A 657 -30.87 -36.34 -14.67
N ASP A 658 -30.73 -35.06 -15.02
CA ASP A 658 -29.70 -34.11 -14.51
C ASP A 658 -28.20 -34.46 -14.72
N GLN A 659 -27.81 -35.02 -15.87
CA GLN A 659 -26.41 -34.94 -16.33
C GLN A 659 -26.10 -33.53 -16.88
N GLU A 660 -25.44 -32.67 -16.08
CA GLU A 660 -25.00 -31.33 -16.53
C GLU A 660 -24.13 -31.42 -17.81
N VAL A 661 -24.59 -30.80 -18.90
CA VAL A 661 -23.82 -30.67 -20.14
C VAL A 661 -22.91 -29.45 -20.03
N THR A 662 -21.61 -29.66 -20.18
CA THR A 662 -20.63 -28.58 -20.26
C THR A 662 -20.34 -28.22 -21.71
N HIS A 663 -20.34 -26.92 -22.00
CA HIS A 663 -20.04 -26.36 -23.30
C HIS A 663 -18.62 -25.77 -23.31
N ALA A 664 -17.88 -25.94 -24.41
CA ALA A 664 -16.48 -25.50 -24.52
C ALA A 664 -16.11 -24.87 -25.87
N PHE A 665 -15.08 -24.02 -25.88
CA PHE A 665 -14.32 -23.65 -27.08
C PHE A 665 -12.81 -23.53 -26.79
N GLU A 666 -11.98 -23.81 -27.79
CA GLU A 666 -10.50 -23.79 -27.70
C GLU A 666 -9.94 -22.38 -27.94
N ILE A 667 -8.95 -21.98 -27.13
CA ILE A 667 -8.16 -20.75 -27.27
C ILE A 667 -6.66 -21.06 -27.34
N ALA A 668 -5.88 -20.18 -27.97
CA ALA A 668 -4.44 -20.32 -28.05
C ALA A 668 -3.73 -19.89 -26.75
N ASP A 669 -2.66 -20.60 -26.38
CA ASP A 669 -1.80 -20.37 -25.21
C ASP A 669 -1.34 -18.92 -25.04
N LYS A 670 -0.97 -18.24 -26.13
CA LYS A 670 -0.55 -16.81 -26.12
C LYS A 670 -1.65 -15.85 -25.71
N ASP A 671 -2.91 -16.23 -25.91
CA ASP A 671 -4.07 -15.35 -25.77
C ASP A 671 -4.80 -15.56 -24.42
N VAL A 672 -4.38 -16.56 -23.63
CA VAL A 672 -4.92 -16.90 -22.31
C VAL A 672 -4.96 -15.68 -21.38
N GLU A 673 -3.85 -14.94 -21.25
CA GLU A 673 -3.81 -13.76 -20.36
C GLU A 673 -4.76 -12.66 -20.83
N THR A 674 -4.89 -12.46 -22.15
CA THR A 674 -5.82 -11.51 -22.75
C THR A 674 -7.27 -11.90 -22.46
N VAL A 675 -7.62 -13.19 -22.61
CA VAL A 675 -8.96 -13.70 -22.28
C VAL A 675 -9.26 -13.57 -20.80
N GLN A 676 -8.33 -13.95 -19.91
CA GLN A 676 -8.48 -13.78 -18.45
C GLN A 676 -8.72 -12.31 -18.07
N ARG A 677 -7.96 -11.38 -18.67
CA ARG A 677 -8.05 -9.93 -18.42
C ARG A 677 -9.36 -9.32 -18.91
N GLU A 678 -9.83 -9.67 -20.11
CA GLU A 678 -11.11 -9.17 -20.63
C GLU A 678 -12.32 -9.80 -19.92
N CYS A 679 -12.27 -11.08 -19.55
CA CYS A 679 -13.29 -11.71 -18.72
C CYS A 679 -13.41 -11.04 -17.34
N LEU A 680 -12.28 -10.64 -16.72
CA LEU A 680 -12.28 -9.83 -15.50
C LEU A 680 -12.94 -8.45 -15.72
N ASN A 681 -12.63 -7.75 -16.82
CA ASN A 681 -13.26 -6.47 -17.18
C ASN A 681 -14.78 -6.57 -17.41
N LEU A 682 -15.26 -7.74 -17.85
CA LEU A 682 -16.69 -8.04 -17.97
C LEU A 682 -17.37 -8.39 -16.64
N GLY A 683 -16.61 -8.59 -15.55
CA GLY A 683 -17.10 -9.01 -14.24
C GLY A 683 -17.24 -10.53 -14.06
N TYR A 684 -16.68 -11.33 -14.98
CA TYR A 684 -16.71 -12.80 -14.97
C TYR A 684 -15.28 -13.36 -14.82
N PRO A 685 -14.67 -13.29 -13.63
CA PRO A 685 -13.33 -13.81 -13.40
C PRO A 685 -13.28 -15.32 -13.66
N VAL A 686 -12.24 -15.75 -14.38
CA VAL A 686 -12.10 -17.13 -14.86
C VAL A 686 -11.33 -17.97 -13.85
N LEU A 687 -11.78 -19.21 -13.60
CA LEU A 687 -11.12 -20.15 -12.68
C LEU A 687 -10.26 -21.17 -13.45
N GLU A 688 -8.99 -21.31 -13.07
CA GLU A 688 -8.05 -22.29 -13.65
C GLU A 688 -8.25 -23.70 -13.07
N GLU A 689 -8.61 -24.68 -13.92
CA GLU A 689 -8.63 -26.10 -13.58
C GLU A 689 -7.69 -26.90 -14.50
N TYR A 690 -6.91 -27.83 -13.95
CA TYR A 690 -6.03 -28.73 -14.69
C TYR A 690 -6.51 -30.18 -14.59
N ASP A 691 -6.78 -30.82 -15.73
CA ASP A 691 -7.09 -32.25 -15.80
C ASP A 691 -5.80 -33.09 -15.93
N PHE A 692 -5.14 -33.28 -14.78
CA PHE A 692 -3.90 -34.05 -14.67
C PHE A 692 -4.06 -35.57 -14.93
N ARG A 693 -5.29 -36.08 -15.04
CA ARG A 693 -5.57 -37.50 -15.23
C ARG A 693 -5.56 -37.91 -16.70
N HIS A 694 -6.11 -37.06 -17.57
CA HIS A 694 -6.24 -37.34 -19.01
C HIS A 694 -5.07 -36.79 -19.84
N ASP A 695 -4.29 -35.84 -19.31
CA ASP A 695 -3.06 -35.32 -19.94
C ASP A 695 -2.01 -36.43 -20.15
N GLU A 696 -1.96 -37.02 -21.34
CA GLU A 696 -0.90 -37.97 -21.74
C GLU A 696 0.36 -37.26 -22.29
N ALA A 697 0.26 -35.98 -22.64
CA ALA A 697 1.35 -35.21 -23.25
C ALA A 697 2.50 -34.93 -22.25
N ASN A 698 2.16 -34.67 -20.99
CA ASN A 698 3.17 -34.47 -19.94
C ASN A 698 3.55 -35.81 -19.28
N PRO A 699 4.84 -36.21 -19.29
CA PRO A 699 5.29 -37.48 -18.74
C PRO A 699 4.98 -37.61 -17.24
N ASN A 700 4.44 -38.77 -16.86
CA ASN A 700 4.20 -39.14 -15.47
C ASN A 700 5.52 -39.37 -14.73
N LEU A 701 5.58 -38.87 -13.50
CA LEU A 701 6.65 -39.12 -12.52
C LEU A 701 6.19 -40.25 -11.59
N ASP A 702 7.02 -41.28 -11.41
CA ASP A 702 6.77 -42.30 -10.39
C ASP A 702 7.08 -41.73 -9.00
N ILE A 703 6.05 -41.18 -8.37
CA ILE A 703 6.09 -40.63 -7.02
C ILE A 703 4.80 -40.99 -6.26
N ASP A 704 4.98 -41.56 -5.07
CA ASP A 704 3.94 -41.92 -4.10
C ASP A 704 4.42 -41.59 -2.68
N LEU A 705 3.47 -41.37 -1.77
CA LEU A 705 3.78 -41.30 -0.33
C LEU A 705 4.23 -42.68 0.18
N ARG A 706 5.26 -42.71 1.02
CA ARG A 706 5.70 -43.94 1.71
C ARG A 706 4.55 -44.52 2.55
N PRO A 707 4.36 -45.85 2.63
CA PRO A 707 3.19 -46.45 3.30
C PRO A 707 2.99 -46.08 4.79
N GLY A 708 4.06 -45.69 5.50
CA GLY A 708 3.97 -45.21 6.89
C GLY A 708 3.55 -43.74 7.04
N THR A 709 3.42 -42.98 5.95
CA THR A 709 3.08 -41.55 5.95
C THR A 709 1.56 -41.37 6.02
N GLN A 710 1.04 -41.04 7.20
CA GLN A 710 -0.35 -40.64 7.40
C GLN A 710 -0.47 -39.11 7.45
N ILE A 711 -1.45 -38.55 6.73
CA ILE A 711 -1.76 -37.11 6.78
C ILE A 711 -2.77 -36.80 7.89
N ARG A 712 -2.74 -35.57 8.41
CA ARG A 712 -3.65 -35.12 9.49
C ARG A 712 -5.00 -34.66 8.92
N PRO A 713 -6.12 -34.72 9.66
CA PRO A 713 -7.45 -34.41 9.12
C PRO A 713 -7.61 -33.02 8.48
N TYR A 714 -6.95 -32.00 9.02
CA TYR A 714 -6.97 -30.65 8.42
C TYR A 714 -6.12 -30.56 7.13
N GLN A 715 -5.12 -31.42 6.95
CA GLN A 715 -4.33 -31.51 5.73
C GLN A 715 -5.16 -32.18 4.63
N GLU A 716 -5.86 -33.27 4.96
CA GLU A 716 -6.87 -33.92 4.10
C GLU A 716 -7.97 -32.94 3.68
N LYS A 717 -8.56 -32.19 4.63
CA LYS A 717 -9.55 -31.12 4.37
C LYS A 717 -9.01 -30.01 3.46
N SER A 718 -7.72 -29.67 3.56
CA SER A 718 -7.09 -28.68 2.67
C SER A 718 -6.88 -29.20 1.24
N LEU A 719 -6.44 -30.45 1.09
CA LEU A 719 -6.22 -31.10 -0.21
C LEU A 719 -7.55 -31.39 -0.92
N SER A 720 -8.59 -31.79 -0.18
CA SER A 720 -9.94 -31.99 -0.72
C SER A 720 -10.61 -30.71 -1.25
N LYS A 721 -10.12 -29.51 -0.86
CA LYS A 721 -10.56 -28.24 -1.47
C LYS A 721 -9.74 -27.85 -2.72
N MET A 722 -8.50 -28.33 -2.83
CA MET A 722 -7.66 -28.17 -4.04
C MET A 722 -8.09 -29.11 -5.16
N PHE A 723 -8.42 -30.36 -4.83
CA PHE A 723 -8.79 -31.39 -5.79
C PHE A 723 -10.30 -31.64 -5.78
N GLY A 724 -11.02 -30.99 -6.69
CA GLY A 724 -12.47 -31.14 -6.86
C GLY A 724 -12.81 -31.76 -8.22
N ASN A 725 -13.82 -32.63 -8.26
CA ASN A 725 -14.35 -33.25 -9.49
C ASN A 725 -13.26 -33.92 -10.37
N GLY A 726 -12.23 -34.51 -9.74
CA GLY A 726 -11.11 -35.16 -10.42
C GLY A 726 -10.02 -34.23 -10.97
N ARG A 727 -10.25 -32.91 -11.00
CA ARG A 727 -9.32 -31.89 -11.51
C ARG A 727 -8.54 -31.20 -10.37
N ALA A 728 -7.39 -30.61 -10.68
CA ALA A 728 -6.62 -29.78 -9.74
C ALA A 728 -6.94 -28.29 -9.94
N LYS A 729 -7.20 -27.56 -8.86
CA LYS A 729 -7.45 -26.10 -8.87
C LYS A 729 -6.23 -25.33 -8.40
N SER A 730 -5.88 -24.25 -9.09
CA SER A 730 -4.83 -23.30 -8.63
C SER A 730 -5.33 -22.45 -7.45
N GLY A 731 -4.45 -22.12 -6.50
CA GLY A 731 -4.80 -21.23 -5.38
C GLY A 731 -3.87 -21.29 -4.16
N LEU A 732 -4.34 -20.71 -3.05
CA LEU A 732 -3.57 -20.51 -1.82
C LEU A 732 -4.07 -21.40 -0.66
N ILE A 733 -3.15 -22.12 -0.01
CA ILE A 733 -3.38 -22.87 1.22
C ILE A 733 -2.57 -22.24 2.36
N VAL A 734 -3.30 -21.78 3.39
CA VAL A 734 -2.75 -21.11 4.56
C VAL A 734 -2.67 -22.10 5.73
N LEU A 735 -1.46 -22.48 6.10
CA LEU A 735 -1.20 -23.44 7.17
C LEU A 735 -0.09 -22.92 8.08
N PRO A 736 -0.31 -22.87 9.41
CA PRO A 736 0.68 -22.35 10.34
C PRO A 736 2.02 -23.07 10.28
N CYS A 737 3.07 -22.36 10.69
CA CYS A 737 4.38 -22.98 10.88
C CYS A 737 4.27 -24.14 11.90
N GLY A 738 5.01 -25.22 11.64
CA GLY A 738 4.87 -26.49 12.39
C GLY A 738 3.69 -27.39 11.96
N ALA A 739 2.66 -26.88 11.28
CA ALA A 739 1.48 -27.68 10.89
C ALA A 739 1.67 -28.54 9.62
N GLY A 740 2.87 -28.57 9.03
CA GLY A 740 3.22 -29.48 7.93
C GLY A 740 2.94 -28.96 6.52
N LYS A 741 3.11 -27.66 6.25
CA LYS A 741 3.05 -27.05 4.88
C LYS A 741 3.74 -27.94 3.81
N THR A 742 4.97 -28.34 4.09
CA THR A 742 5.80 -29.15 3.18
C THR A 742 5.17 -30.50 2.84
N LEU A 743 4.56 -31.18 3.81
CA LEU A 743 3.88 -32.47 3.60
C LEU A 743 2.63 -32.32 2.73
N VAL A 744 1.90 -31.21 2.85
CA VAL A 744 0.74 -30.91 1.98
C VAL A 744 1.20 -30.70 0.53
N GLY A 745 2.29 -29.95 0.30
CA GLY A 745 2.89 -29.78 -1.03
C GLY A 745 3.38 -31.12 -1.62
N ILE A 746 4.06 -31.95 -0.82
CA ILE A 746 4.51 -33.29 -1.25
C ILE A 746 3.31 -34.20 -1.55
N THR A 747 2.23 -34.13 -0.77
CA THR A 747 1.01 -34.93 -1.01
C THR A 747 0.31 -34.49 -2.30
N ALA A 748 0.21 -33.18 -2.57
CA ALA A 748 -0.32 -32.67 -3.83
C ALA A 748 0.53 -33.14 -5.04
N ALA A 749 1.86 -33.13 -4.91
CA ALA A 749 2.77 -33.69 -5.91
C ALA A 749 2.56 -35.20 -6.15
N CYS A 750 2.39 -35.99 -5.08
CA CYS A 750 2.08 -37.43 -5.16
C CYS A 750 0.69 -37.73 -5.73
N THR A 751 -0.26 -36.79 -5.65
CA THR A 751 -1.60 -36.90 -6.25
C THR A 751 -1.57 -36.56 -7.74
N ILE A 752 -0.80 -35.54 -8.16
CA ILE A 752 -0.73 -35.09 -9.56
C ILE A 752 0.19 -35.95 -10.41
N LYS A 753 1.29 -36.49 -9.86
CA LYS A 753 2.26 -37.39 -10.53
C LYS A 753 2.82 -36.86 -11.87
N LYS A 754 2.97 -35.55 -12.02
CA LYS A 754 3.65 -34.89 -13.16
C LYS A 754 4.97 -34.28 -12.71
N GLY A 755 5.73 -33.69 -13.64
CA GLY A 755 6.90 -32.87 -13.29
C GLY A 755 6.53 -31.69 -12.39
N ILE A 756 7.27 -31.49 -11.30
CA ILE A 756 7.01 -30.45 -10.27
C ILE A 756 8.19 -29.48 -10.18
N ILE A 757 7.88 -28.18 -10.13
CA ILE A 757 8.85 -27.14 -9.78
C ILE A 757 8.49 -26.49 -8.44
N VAL A 758 9.50 -26.29 -7.58
CA VAL A 758 9.36 -25.76 -6.23
C VAL A 758 10.19 -24.50 -6.09
N LEU A 759 9.54 -23.39 -5.71
CA LEU A 759 10.17 -22.08 -5.59
C LEU A 759 10.25 -21.65 -4.12
N CYS A 760 11.48 -21.43 -3.67
CA CYS A 760 11.82 -21.10 -2.29
C CYS A 760 12.43 -19.70 -2.15
N THR A 761 12.34 -19.11 -0.96
CA THR A 761 12.95 -17.81 -0.65
C THR A 761 14.47 -17.89 -0.39
N SER A 762 14.99 -19.02 0.09
CA SER A 762 16.40 -19.20 0.42
C SER A 762 16.98 -20.53 -0.10
N SER A 763 18.30 -20.60 -0.29
CA SER A 763 19.02 -21.84 -0.64
C SER A 763 18.97 -22.90 0.48
N MET A 764 18.79 -22.49 1.74
CA MET A 764 18.60 -23.43 2.86
C MET A 764 17.21 -24.07 2.81
N SER A 765 16.19 -23.31 2.40
CA SER A 765 14.84 -23.83 2.13
C SER A 765 14.84 -24.83 0.96
N VAL A 766 15.65 -24.61 -0.09
CA VAL A 766 15.83 -25.57 -1.20
C VAL A 766 16.33 -26.93 -0.68
N VAL A 767 17.35 -26.92 0.20
CA VAL A 767 17.87 -28.15 0.82
C VAL A 767 16.83 -28.82 1.73
N GLN A 768 16.08 -28.02 2.51
CA GLN A 768 15.01 -28.52 3.37
C GLN A 768 13.90 -29.22 2.56
N TRP A 769 13.42 -28.60 1.48
CA TRP A 769 12.42 -29.19 0.59
C TRP A 769 12.91 -30.49 -0.04
N ARG A 770 14.15 -30.52 -0.57
CA ARG A 770 14.74 -31.76 -1.10
C ARG A 770 14.76 -32.90 -0.07
N ASN A 771 15.18 -32.60 1.16
CA ASN A 771 15.28 -33.59 2.23
C ASN A 771 13.89 -34.11 2.68
N GLU A 772 12.89 -33.24 2.77
CA GLU A 772 11.53 -33.66 3.13
C GLU A 772 10.84 -34.46 2.00
N PHE A 773 11.09 -34.16 0.72
CA PHE A 773 10.64 -35.01 -0.41
C PHE A 773 11.19 -36.44 -0.27
N LEU A 774 12.52 -36.58 -0.16
CA LEU A 774 13.19 -37.89 -0.01
C LEU A 774 12.69 -38.70 1.20
N LYS A 775 12.30 -38.00 2.27
CA LYS A 775 11.83 -38.57 3.54
C LYS A 775 10.38 -39.07 3.48
N TRP A 776 9.47 -38.35 2.83
CA TRP A 776 8.03 -38.66 2.86
C TRP A 776 7.53 -39.40 1.62
N SER A 777 8.16 -39.22 0.45
CA SER A 777 7.85 -39.96 -0.79
C SER A 777 8.88 -41.05 -1.07
N ASN A 778 8.57 -41.91 -2.05
CA ASN A 778 9.45 -42.97 -2.57
C ASN A 778 10.41 -42.50 -3.69
N ILE A 779 10.46 -41.19 -4.01
CA ILE A 779 11.18 -40.66 -5.19
C ILE A 779 12.67 -41.04 -5.19
N ASN A 780 13.18 -41.39 -6.37
CA ASN A 780 14.60 -41.62 -6.63
C ASN A 780 15.44 -40.36 -6.34
N PRO A 781 16.55 -40.43 -5.56
CA PRO A 781 17.41 -39.28 -5.27
C PRO A 781 18.02 -38.53 -6.46
N ASP A 782 18.14 -39.18 -7.61
CA ASP A 782 18.71 -38.60 -8.84
C ASP A 782 17.68 -37.80 -9.66
N ASP A 783 16.39 -38.05 -9.47
CA ASP A 783 15.29 -37.34 -10.13
C ASP A 783 14.77 -36.12 -9.32
N ILE A 784 15.51 -35.73 -8.26
CA ILE A 784 15.27 -34.51 -7.48
C ILE A 784 16.49 -33.57 -7.42
N VAL A 785 16.46 -32.53 -8.26
CA VAL A 785 17.57 -31.58 -8.46
C VAL A 785 17.36 -30.31 -7.63
N ALA A 786 18.33 -30.00 -6.78
CA ALA A 786 18.42 -28.74 -6.04
C ALA A 786 19.30 -27.73 -6.79
N PHE A 787 18.69 -26.71 -7.38
CA PHE A 787 19.36 -25.67 -8.16
C PHE A 787 19.54 -24.40 -7.31
N THR A 788 20.79 -24.03 -7.06
CA THR A 788 21.16 -22.77 -6.38
C THR A 788 22.38 -22.14 -7.06
N SER A 789 22.85 -20.99 -6.57
CA SER A 789 24.12 -20.38 -7.02
C SER A 789 25.32 -21.32 -6.85
N ASP A 790 25.30 -22.09 -5.77
CA ASP A 790 26.43 -22.86 -5.27
C ASP A 790 26.29 -24.35 -5.66
N SER A 791 25.05 -24.85 -5.74
CA SER A 791 24.72 -26.22 -6.15
C SER A 791 24.12 -26.23 -7.56
N LYS A 792 24.99 -26.36 -8.57
CA LYS A 792 24.60 -26.58 -9.97
C LYS A 792 24.60 -28.07 -10.27
N GLY A 793 23.53 -28.75 -9.87
CA GLY A 793 23.36 -30.18 -10.17
C GLY A 793 23.29 -30.46 -11.67
N SER A 794 23.64 -31.68 -12.06
CA SER A 794 23.32 -32.21 -13.39
C SER A 794 21.80 -32.23 -13.61
N VAL A 795 21.39 -32.26 -14.88
CA VAL A 795 19.99 -32.59 -15.23
C VAL A 795 19.71 -34.02 -14.74
N PHE A 796 18.47 -34.26 -14.29
CA PHE A 796 17.95 -35.57 -13.87
C PHE A 796 18.08 -36.61 -14.98
N THR A 797 18.08 -37.89 -14.61
CA THR A 797 18.29 -39.02 -15.53
C THR A 797 17.03 -39.53 -16.21
N GLY A 798 15.85 -39.35 -15.59
CA GLY A 798 14.56 -39.70 -16.21
C GLY A 798 14.08 -38.73 -17.29
N SER A 799 12.84 -38.91 -17.75
CA SER A 799 12.14 -37.95 -18.63
C SER A 799 11.55 -36.76 -17.87
N THR A 800 11.30 -36.92 -16.57
CA THR A 800 10.64 -35.96 -15.68
C THR A 800 11.18 -36.10 -14.26
N GLY A 801 10.89 -35.14 -13.40
CA GLY A 801 11.45 -35.07 -12.04
C GLY A 801 11.01 -33.83 -11.27
N VAL A 802 11.58 -33.65 -10.08
CA VAL A 802 11.33 -32.51 -9.20
C VAL A 802 12.52 -31.56 -9.24
N ILE A 803 12.28 -30.27 -9.54
CA ILE A 803 13.31 -29.23 -9.41
C ILE A 803 12.95 -28.27 -8.28
N VAL A 804 13.90 -28.05 -7.37
CA VAL A 804 13.78 -27.12 -6.25
C VAL A 804 14.79 -25.99 -6.43
N THR A 805 14.30 -24.74 -6.51
CA THR A 805 15.11 -23.54 -6.84
C THR A 805 14.62 -22.31 -6.08
N THR A 806 15.30 -21.16 -6.20
CA THR A 806 14.88 -19.90 -5.56
C THR A 806 14.25 -18.91 -6.55
N TYR A 807 13.33 -18.08 -6.05
CA TYR A 807 12.70 -16.99 -6.81
C TYR A 807 13.74 -16.05 -7.47
N SER A 808 14.87 -15.80 -6.80
CA SER A 808 15.97 -14.97 -7.29
C SER A 808 16.69 -15.57 -8.50
N MET A 809 16.94 -16.88 -8.52
CA MET A 809 17.61 -17.56 -9.65
C MET A 809 16.77 -17.50 -10.93
N VAL A 810 15.45 -17.57 -10.81
CA VAL A 810 14.52 -17.46 -11.95
C VAL A 810 14.47 -16.03 -12.51
N THR A 811 14.39 -15.03 -11.64
CA THR A 811 14.08 -13.63 -12.02
C THR A 811 15.29 -12.73 -12.28
N GLN A 812 16.51 -13.17 -11.96
CA GLN A 812 17.72 -12.37 -12.17
C GLN A 812 18.12 -12.30 -13.66
N SER A 813 17.86 -11.17 -14.32
CA SER A 813 18.16 -10.95 -15.75
C SER A 813 19.62 -10.62 -16.08
N ARG A 814 20.47 -10.32 -15.08
CA ARG A 814 21.92 -10.06 -15.30
C ARG A 814 22.60 -11.31 -15.90
N ALA A 815 23.67 -11.09 -16.67
CA ALA A 815 24.45 -12.13 -17.35
C ALA A 815 24.70 -13.37 -16.46
N ARG A 816 24.10 -14.50 -16.87
CA ARG A 816 24.14 -15.76 -16.12
C ARG A 816 25.39 -16.55 -16.50
N SER A 817 25.93 -17.34 -15.57
CA SER A 817 26.93 -18.36 -15.94
C SER A 817 26.31 -19.38 -16.91
N TYR A 818 27.07 -19.87 -17.89
CA TYR A 818 26.63 -20.81 -18.93
C TYR A 818 25.68 -21.92 -18.42
N ASP A 819 26.04 -22.63 -17.34
CA ASP A 819 25.23 -23.72 -16.78
C ASP A 819 23.85 -23.25 -16.29
N ALA A 820 23.78 -22.04 -15.73
CA ALA A 820 22.54 -21.44 -15.25
C ALA A 820 21.68 -20.90 -16.40
N GLU A 821 22.29 -20.42 -17.49
CA GLU A 821 21.56 -20.10 -18.71
C GLU A 821 20.99 -21.36 -19.38
N LYS A 822 21.79 -22.44 -19.46
CA LYS A 822 21.36 -23.75 -19.95
C LYS A 822 20.22 -24.32 -19.10
N MET A 823 20.34 -24.26 -17.77
CA MET A 823 19.27 -24.69 -16.85
C MET A 823 18.02 -23.83 -17.00
N MET A 824 18.14 -22.51 -17.17
CA MET A 824 16.98 -21.63 -17.36
C MET A 824 16.28 -21.87 -18.70
N LYS A 825 17.03 -22.02 -19.82
CA LYS A 825 16.49 -22.46 -21.11
C LYS A 825 15.78 -23.81 -21.02
N PHE A 826 16.27 -24.70 -20.17
CA PHE A 826 15.64 -25.97 -19.87
C PHE A 826 14.36 -25.82 -19.02
N LEU A 827 14.33 -24.94 -18.01
CA LEU A 827 13.13 -24.67 -17.20
C LEU A 827 12.00 -24.04 -18.03
N THR A 828 12.33 -23.13 -18.95
CA THR A 828 11.37 -22.43 -19.83
C THR A 828 10.99 -23.25 -21.07
N GLY A 829 11.81 -24.23 -21.45
CA GLY A 829 11.65 -25.04 -22.66
C GLY A 829 10.70 -26.24 -22.50
N ARG A 830 10.11 -26.43 -21.32
CA ARG A 830 9.07 -27.44 -21.07
C ARG A 830 7.97 -26.90 -20.16
N GLU A 831 6.83 -27.56 -20.20
CA GLU A 831 5.69 -27.28 -19.33
C GLU A 831 5.75 -28.17 -18.08
N TRP A 832 5.05 -27.78 -17.02
CA TRP A 832 5.08 -28.44 -15.71
C TRP A 832 3.68 -28.61 -15.14
N GLY A 833 3.36 -29.78 -14.57
CA GLY A 833 2.03 -30.03 -14.01
C GLY A 833 1.74 -29.27 -12.71
N LEU A 834 2.76 -28.95 -11.91
CA LEU A 834 2.60 -28.25 -10.62
C LEU A 834 3.75 -27.28 -10.31
N MET A 835 3.38 -26.03 -10.03
CA MET A 835 4.25 -25.05 -9.35
C MET A 835 3.92 -25.02 -7.85
N LEU A 836 4.89 -25.35 -7.00
CA LEU A 836 4.82 -25.15 -5.55
C LEU A 836 5.53 -23.84 -5.16
N LEU A 837 4.79 -22.91 -4.55
CA LEU A 837 5.29 -21.60 -4.11
C LEU A 837 5.34 -21.55 -2.57
N ASP A 838 6.53 -21.53 -1.97
CA ASP A 838 6.67 -21.44 -0.50
C ASP A 838 6.86 -20.00 -0.01
N GLU A 839 6.36 -19.75 1.20
CA GLU A 839 6.26 -18.46 1.91
C GLU A 839 5.80 -17.29 1.01
N VAL A 840 4.67 -17.50 0.32
CA VAL A 840 4.12 -16.58 -0.71
C VAL A 840 4.08 -15.11 -0.27
N HIS A 841 3.80 -14.83 1.01
CA HIS A 841 3.70 -13.47 1.57
C HIS A 841 5.03 -12.68 1.61
N VAL A 842 6.19 -13.33 1.41
CA VAL A 842 7.52 -12.70 1.47
C VAL A 842 7.91 -12.04 0.15
N VAL A 843 7.33 -12.48 -0.97
CA VAL A 843 7.78 -12.13 -2.32
C VAL A 843 6.88 -11.05 -2.94
N PRO A 844 7.42 -9.93 -3.45
CA PRO A 844 6.63 -8.90 -4.13
C PRO A 844 5.88 -9.41 -5.36
N ALA A 845 4.68 -8.86 -5.61
CA ALA A 845 3.81 -9.24 -6.73
C ALA A 845 4.52 -9.24 -8.10
N ASN A 846 5.40 -8.26 -8.36
CA ASN A 846 6.15 -8.14 -9.62
C ASN A 846 7.12 -9.32 -9.84
N ILE A 847 7.66 -9.91 -8.77
CA ILE A 847 8.51 -11.11 -8.85
C ILE A 847 7.64 -12.33 -9.21
N PHE A 848 6.45 -12.46 -8.60
CA PHE A 848 5.50 -13.50 -9.01
C PHE A 848 5.06 -13.37 -10.47
N ARG A 849 4.68 -12.17 -10.93
CA ARG A 849 4.29 -11.93 -12.33
C ARG A 849 5.39 -12.39 -13.31
N ARG A 850 6.66 -12.05 -13.02
CA ARG A 850 7.83 -12.49 -13.82
C ARG A 850 8.13 -13.99 -13.73
N VAL A 851 7.84 -14.64 -12.60
CA VAL A 851 7.98 -16.09 -12.43
C VAL A 851 6.90 -16.83 -13.24
N THR A 852 5.64 -16.47 -13.05
CA THR A 852 4.48 -17.10 -13.69
C THR A 852 4.48 -16.89 -15.21
N SER A 853 5.03 -15.76 -15.71
CA SER A 853 5.18 -15.54 -17.16
C SER A 853 6.41 -16.21 -17.79
N SER A 854 7.43 -16.57 -17.01
CA SER A 854 8.65 -17.21 -17.54
C SER A 854 8.62 -18.74 -17.50
N ILE A 855 7.85 -19.34 -16.59
CA ILE A 855 7.75 -20.79 -16.43
C ILE A 855 6.29 -21.22 -16.62
N LYS A 856 6.02 -21.94 -17.71
CA LYS A 856 4.69 -22.48 -18.00
C LYS A 856 4.31 -23.60 -17.04
N THR A 857 3.24 -23.42 -16.27
CA THR A 857 2.78 -24.42 -15.30
C THR A 857 1.26 -24.53 -15.22
N HIS A 858 0.74 -25.76 -15.23
CA HIS A 858 -0.69 -26.05 -15.39
C HIS A 858 -1.51 -25.85 -14.11
N SER A 859 -0.91 -26.12 -12.95
CA SER A 859 -1.50 -25.85 -11.64
C SER A 859 -0.51 -25.11 -10.73
N LYS A 860 -1.01 -24.12 -9.98
CA LYS A 860 -0.20 -23.23 -9.12
C LYS A 860 -0.70 -23.36 -7.67
N LEU A 861 0.14 -23.84 -6.76
CA LEU A 861 -0.20 -23.98 -5.34
C LEU A 861 0.71 -23.10 -4.46
N GLY A 862 0.10 -22.09 -3.83
CA GLY A 862 0.76 -21.24 -2.85
C GLY A 862 0.64 -21.74 -1.42
N LEU A 863 1.77 -21.92 -0.75
CA LEU A 863 1.86 -22.34 0.65
C LEU A 863 2.37 -21.16 1.52
N THR A 864 1.60 -20.78 2.53
CA THR A 864 1.96 -19.65 3.41
C THR A 864 1.49 -19.86 4.85
N ALA A 865 2.20 -19.27 5.82
CA ALA A 865 1.78 -19.25 7.22
C ALA A 865 0.82 -18.09 7.56
N THR A 866 0.86 -17.00 6.79
CA THR A 866 0.03 -15.79 6.96
C THR A 866 -0.26 -15.16 5.60
N LEU A 867 -1.46 -14.60 5.38
CA LEU A 867 -1.80 -13.88 4.13
C LEU A 867 -1.56 -12.37 4.17
N LEU A 868 -1.40 -11.79 5.36
CA LEU A 868 -1.15 -10.37 5.51
C LEU A 868 0.12 -9.97 4.70
N ARG A 869 0.10 -8.83 3.99
CA ARG A 869 1.26 -8.21 3.32
C ARG A 869 1.44 -6.77 3.79
N GLU A 870 2.66 -6.23 3.69
CA GLU A 870 3.05 -4.94 4.32
C GLU A 870 2.93 -3.76 3.35
N ASP A 871 2.77 -4.07 2.07
CA ASP A 871 2.43 -3.20 0.96
C ASP A 871 0.94 -3.28 0.60
N ASP A 872 0.11 -3.92 1.45
CA ASP A 872 -1.34 -4.17 1.35
C ASP A 872 -1.86 -4.83 0.05
N LYS A 873 -0.98 -5.10 -0.93
CA LYS A 873 -1.20 -5.81 -2.20
C LYS A 873 -1.48 -7.32 -2.04
N ILE A 874 -2.45 -7.68 -1.20
CA ILE A 874 -2.93 -9.06 -1.03
C ILE A 874 -3.85 -9.46 -2.19
N SER A 875 -4.65 -8.52 -2.70
CA SER A 875 -5.52 -8.66 -3.88
C SER A 875 -4.81 -9.28 -5.08
N ASP A 876 -3.60 -8.79 -5.41
CA ASP A 876 -2.77 -9.28 -6.51
C ASP A 876 -2.49 -10.78 -6.45
N LEU A 877 -2.31 -11.35 -5.25
CA LEU A 877 -1.99 -12.78 -5.09
C LEU A 877 -3.17 -13.67 -5.49
N ASN A 878 -4.40 -13.23 -5.21
CA ASN A 878 -5.61 -13.96 -5.60
C ASN A 878 -5.76 -14.04 -7.14
N PHE A 879 -5.21 -13.07 -7.88
CA PHE A 879 -5.17 -13.07 -9.35
C PHE A 879 -3.97 -13.84 -9.91
N LEU A 880 -2.78 -13.67 -9.34
CA LEU A 880 -1.53 -14.27 -9.85
C LEU A 880 -1.40 -15.78 -9.60
N ILE A 881 -2.04 -16.31 -8.55
CA ILE A 881 -1.95 -17.72 -8.13
C ILE A 881 -3.33 -18.39 -8.06
N GLY A 882 -4.38 -17.65 -7.72
CA GLY A 882 -5.74 -18.15 -7.52
C GLY A 882 -6.26 -17.90 -6.09
N PRO A 883 -7.54 -18.22 -5.81
CA PRO A 883 -8.20 -17.87 -4.55
C PRO A 883 -7.65 -18.61 -3.32
N LYS A 884 -7.98 -18.10 -2.13
CA LYS A 884 -7.75 -18.79 -0.85
C LYS A 884 -8.62 -20.04 -0.76
N LEU A 885 -8.02 -21.21 -0.95
CA LEU A 885 -8.68 -22.52 -0.91
C LEU A 885 -8.97 -22.96 0.53
N PHE A 886 -7.99 -22.79 1.44
CA PHE A 886 -8.09 -23.25 2.82
C PHE A 886 -7.25 -22.40 3.78
N GLU A 887 -7.72 -22.26 5.01
CA GLU A 887 -7.03 -21.59 6.10
C GLU A 887 -7.28 -22.36 7.42
N ALA A 888 -6.22 -22.83 8.09
CA ALA A 888 -6.36 -23.56 9.35
C ALA A 888 -6.44 -22.62 10.57
N ASN A 889 -7.30 -22.96 11.53
CA ASN A 889 -7.44 -22.25 12.79
C ASN A 889 -6.34 -22.66 13.80
N TRP A 890 -5.49 -21.70 14.19
CA TRP A 890 -4.42 -21.90 15.18
C TRP A 890 -4.93 -22.45 16.52
N MET A 891 -6.04 -21.93 17.05
CA MET A 891 -6.60 -22.36 18.34
C MET A 891 -7.04 -23.83 18.30
N GLU A 892 -7.57 -24.26 17.16
CA GLU A 892 -8.11 -25.60 16.97
C GLU A 892 -6.98 -26.64 16.88
N LEU A 893 -5.93 -26.34 16.12
CA LEU A 893 -4.70 -27.14 16.06
C LEU A 893 -4.00 -27.25 17.43
N SER A 894 -4.08 -26.19 18.25
CA SER A 894 -3.52 -26.20 19.61
C SER A 894 -4.43 -26.93 20.62
N LYS A 895 -5.75 -26.95 20.42
CA LYS A 895 -6.69 -27.82 21.15
C LYS A 895 -6.45 -29.30 20.81
N GLN A 896 -6.20 -29.62 19.54
CA GLN A 896 -5.92 -30.96 19.02
C GLN A 896 -4.49 -31.48 19.34
N GLY A 897 -3.66 -30.70 20.05
CA GLY A 897 -2.27 -31.08 20.38
C GLY A 897 -1.31 -31.12 19.17
N HIS A 898 -1.73 -30.59 18.02
CA HIS A 898 -0.93 -30.54 16.79
C HIS A 898 0.12 -29.40 16.79
N ILE A 899 -0.08 -28.39 17.65
CA ILE A 899 0.82 -27.26 17.93
C ILE A 899 0.82 -27.04 19.46
N ALA A 900 1.96 -26.68 20.05
CA ALA A 900 2.05 -26.39 21.49
C ALA A 900 1.13 -25.23 21.90
N ARG A 901 0.64 -25.22 23.15
CA ARG A 901 -0.06 -24.06 23.71
C ARG A 901 0.95 -22.99 24.09
N VAL A 902 0.68 -21.75 23.69
CA VAL A 902 1.64 -20.64 23.77
C VAL A 902 1.14 -19.59 24.73
N GLN A 903 1.95 -19.26 25.74
CA GLN A 903 1.73 -18.11 26.61
C GLN A 903 2.63 -16.95 26.15
N CYS A 904 2.02 -15.95 25.52
CA CYS A 904 2.69 -14.72 25.14
C CYS A 904 2.71 -13.76 26.33
N ALA A 905 3.89 -13.23 26.66
CA ALA A 905 4.11 -12.34 27.78
C ALA A 905 4.96 -11.14 27.35
N GLU A 906 4.52 -9.93 27.69
CA GLU A 906 5.28 -8.71 27.46
C GLU A 906 5.87 -8.22 28.78
N VAL A 907 7.19 -8.05 28.85
CA VAL A 907 7.88 -7.65 30.09
C VAL A 907 8.34 -6.21 29.97
N TRP A 908 7.62 -5.31 30.65
CA TRP A 908 7.86 -3.87 30.61
C TRP A 908 9.02 -3.49 31.54
N CYS A 909 10.18 -3.25 30.94
CA CYS A 909 11.41 -2.86 31.61
C CYS A 909 11.48 -1.33 31.74
N ALA A 910 11.52 -0.80 32.96
CA ALA A 910 11.72 0.64 33.17
C ALA A 910 13.08 1.09 32.62
N MET A 911 13.15 2.30 32.05
CA MET A 911 14.42 2.93 31.66
C MET A 911 15.11 3.54 32.88
N PRO A 912 16.41 3.28 33.12
CA PRO A 912 17.20 4.05 34.07
C PRO A 912 17.34 5.50 33.62
N THR A 913 17.35 6.44 34.57
CA THR A 913 17.44 7.89 34.28
C THR A 913 18.64 8.24 33.41
N GLU A 914 19.81 7.63 33.66
CA GLU A 914 21.04 7.92 32.91
C GLU A 914 20.93 7.52 31.43
N PHE A 915 20.13 6.50 31.11
CA PHE A 915 19.84 6.08 29.74
C PHE A 915 18.67 6.87 29.13
N TYR A 916 17.72 7.32 29.95
CA TYR A 916 16.54 8.04 29.49
C TYR A 916 16.88 9.48 29.07
N ASP A 917 17.73 10.18 29.82
CA ASP A 917 18.18 11.55 29.48
C ASP A 917 18.88 11.57 28.10
N GLU A 918 19.79 10.63 27.85
CA GLU A 918 20.45 10.48 26.56
C GLU A 918 19.51 9.97 25.45
N TYR A 919 18.54 9.11 25.78
CA TYR A 919 17.49 8.70 24.84
C TYR A 919 16.59 9.89 24.44
N LEU A 920 16.33 10.86 25.33
CA LEU A 920 15.62 12.08 24.97
C LEU A 920 16.45 12.97 24.04
N ARG A 921 17.74 13.18 24.36
CA ARG A 921 18.70 14.01 23.61
C ARG A 921 19.06 13.47 22.21
N ALA A 922 19.17 12.16 22.04
CA ALA A 922 19.66 11.55 20.81
C ALA A 922 18.74 11.77 19.59
N PRO A 923 19.26 11.78 18.34
CA PRO A 923 18.43 11.72 17.14
C PRO A 923 17.85 10.31 16.92
N SER A 924 16.70 10.21 16.25
CA SER A 924 15.89 8.96 16.16
C SER A 924 16.66 7.71 15.73
N ARG A 925 17.62 7.78 14.80
CA ARG A 925 18.45 6.64 14.37
C ARG A 925 19.36 6.11 15.51
N LYS A 926 19.84 6.98 16.40
CA LYS A 926 20.69 6.64 17.56
C LYS A 926 19.90 6.24 18.82
N LYS A 927 18.62 6.64 18.91
CA LYS A 927 17.71 6.23 20.01
C LYS A 927 17.57 4.71 20.14
N ASN A 928 17.66 3.98 19.02
CA ASN A 928 17.45 2.53 18.99
C ASN A 928 18.42 1.74 19.87
N LEU A 929 19.71 2.05 19.85
CA LEU A 929 20.68 1.30 20.67
C LEU A 929 20.47 1.53 22.17
N LEU A 930 20.03 2.73 22.57
CA LEU A 930 19.85 3.13 23.97
C LEU A 930 18.73 2.33 24.67
N TYR A 931 17.59 2.09 24.00
CA TYR A 931 16.48 1.33 24.61
C TYR A 931 16.67 -0.20 24.54
N ILE A 932 17.45 -0.71 23.57
CA ILE A 932 17.84 -2.13 23.48
C ILE A 932 18.87 -2.48 24.57
N MET A 933 19.84 -1.58 24.80
CA MET A 933 20.92 -1.75 25.78
C MET A 933 20.55 -1.31 27.20
N ASN A 934 19.25 -1.18 27.51
CA ASN A 934 18.73 -0.83 28.83
C ASN A 934 19.20 -1.86 29.90
N PRO A 935 19.91 -1.43 30.97
CA PRO A 935 20.32 -2.29 32.08
C PRO A 935 19.20 -3.12 32.73
N ARG A 936 18.00 -2.58 32.89
CA ARG A 936 16.85 -3.32 33.45
C ARG A 936 16.33 -4.40 32.51
N LYS A 937 16.42 -4.14 31.19
CA LYS A 937 16.11 -5.12 30.14
C LYS A 937 17.10 -6.28 30.14
N PHE A 938 18.37 -5.97 30.40
CA PHE A 938 19.43 -6.96 30.63
C PHE A 938 19.15 -7.85 31.85
N GLN A 939 18.76 -7.24 32.99
CA GLN A 939 18.39 -7.94 34.22
C GLN A 939 17.16 -8.84 34.03
N ALA A 940 16.12 -8.36 33.35
CA ALA A 940 14.94 -9.15 33.01
C ALA A 940 15.27 -10.36 32.11
N CYS A 941 16.15 -10.17 31.12
CA CYS A 941 16.64 -11.24 30.24
C CYS A 941 17.40 -12.32 31.06
N GLN A 942 18.35 -11.90 31.90
CA GLN A 942 19.11 -12.81 32.78
C GLN A 942 18.20 -13.58 33.75
N TYR A 943 17.22 -12.90 34.35
CA TYR A 943 16.24 -13.53 35.24
C TYR A 943 15.46 -14.65 34.54
N LEU A 944 14.91 -14.38 33.36
CA LEU A 944 14.12 -15.34 32.60
C LEU A 944 14.96 -16.54 32.13
N ILE A 945 16.22 -16.30 31.71
CA ILE A 945 17.17 -17.37 31.37
C ILE A 945 17.40 -18.27 32.59
N ASN A 946 17.79 -17.69 33.74
CA ASN A 946 18.05 -18.46 34.97
C ASN A 946 16.81 -19.27 35.42
N TYR A 947 15.63 -18.65 35.37
CA TYR A 947 14.36 -19.29 35.72
C TYR A 947 14.06 -20.51 34.83
N HIS A 948 14.22 -20.39 33.50
CA HIS A 948 13.99 -21.51 32.58
C HIS A 948 15.11 -22.56 32.58
N GLU A 949 16.37 -22.17 32.77
CA GLU A 949 17.48 -23.12 32.92
C GLU A 949 17.32 -23.96 34.20
N SER A 950 16.80 -23.40 35.30
CA SER A 950 16.47 -24.15 36.52
C SER A 950 15.35 -25.18 36.33
N ARG A 951 14.50 -24.99 35.30
CA ARG A 951 13.41 -25.91 34.90
C ARG A 951 13.87 -26.95 33.87
N GLY A 952 15.10 -26.86 33.35
CA GLY A 952 15.57 -27.68 32.24
C GLY A 952 14.94 -27.33 30.88
N ASP A 953 14.34 -26.14 30.74
CA ASP A 953 13.74 -25.70 29.48
C ASP A 953 14.82 -25.27 28.47
N LYS A 954 14.61 -25.61 27.19
CA LYS A 954 15.42 -25.06 26.07
C LYS A 954 14.96 -23.64 25.74
N ILE A 955 15.90 -22.69 25.70
CA ILE A 955 15.67 -21.26 25.55
C ILE A 955 16.36 -20.74 24.29
N ILE A 956 15.61 -20.05 23.43
CA ILE A 956 16.16 -19.24 22.34
C ILE A 956 16.00 -17.77 22.70
N VAL A 957 17.08 -17.00 22.59
CA VAL A 957 17.09 -15.56 22.83
C VAL A 957 17.35 -14.84 21.52
N PHE A 958 16.45 -13.95 21.10
CA PHE A 958 16.49 -13.30 19.79
C PHE A 958 16.80 -11.80 19.92
N SER A 959 17.69 -11.29 19.06
CA SER A 959 17.87 -9.85 18.84
C SER A 959 18.33 -9.55 17.41
N ASP A 960 17.59 -8.68 16.71
CA ASP A 960 17.96 -8.15 15.39
C ASP A 960 19.31 -7.43 15.41
N ASN A 961 19.61 -6.70 16.49
CA ASN A 961 20.82 -5.89 16.59
C ASN A 961 22.03 -6.77 16.97
N VAL A 962 22.94 -6.95 16.03
CA VAL A 962 24.11 -7.85 16.18
C VAL A 962 25.10 -7.37 17.26
N TYR A 963 25.22 -6.07 17.52
CA TYR A 963 26.04 -5.55 18.63
C TYR A 963 25.41 -5.93 19.98
N ALA A 964 24.10 -5.68 20.14
CA ALA A 964 23.37 -6.05 21.35
C ALA A 964 23.42 -7.57 21.58
N LEU A 965 23.16 -8.38 20.54
CA LEU A 965 23.23 -9.84 20.63
C LEU A 965 24.58 -10.33 21.19
N LYS A 966 25.70 -9.76 20.70
CA LYS A 966 27.05 -10.06 21.19
C LYS A 966 27.25 -9.57 22.62
N ALA A 967 26.83 -8.36 22.96
CA ALA A 967 26.98 -7.81 24.31
C ALA A 967 26.20 -8.62 25.37
N TYR A 968 24.98 -9.05 25.04
CA TYR A 968 24.18 -9.96 25.88
C TYR A 968 24.86 -11.34 26.00
N ALA A 969 25.16 -12.00 24.88
CA ALA A 969 25.73 -13.35 24.89
C ALA A 969 27.10 -13.44 25.61
N LEU A 970 27.99 -12.44 25.42
CA LEU A 970 29.31 -12.43 26.03
C LEU A 970 29.28 -12.15 27.55
N LYS A 971 28.45 -11.20 28.03
CA LYS A 971 28.32 -10.92 29.48
C LYS A 971 27.57 -12.04 30.23
N LEU A 972 26.72 -12.81 29.54
CA LEU A 972 25.98 -13.94 30.11
C LEU A 972 26.66 -15.32 29.86
N GLY A 973 27.76 -15.37 29.11
CA GLY A 973 28.53 -16.59 28.85
C GLY A 973 27.78 -17.64 28.02
N LYS A 974 26.90 -17.24 27.09
CA LYS A 974 26.04 -18.15 26.30
C LYS A 974 26.46 -18.18 24.81
N ALA A 975 26.12 -19.28 24.12
CA ALA A 975 26.41 -19.44 22.70
C ALA A 975 25.54 -18.52 21.83
N PHE A 976 26.08 -18.03 20.70
CA PHE A 976 25.37 -17.12 19.79
C PHE A 976 25.69 -17.37 18.31
N ILE A 977 24.72 -17.09 17.42
CA ILE A 977 24.84 -17.20 15.96
C ILE A 977 24.44 -15.86 15.33
N TYR A 978 25.30 -15.32 14.46
CA TYR A 978 25.08 -14.07 13.72
C TYR A 978 25.62 -14.14 12.28
N GLY A 979 25.49 -13.04 11.51
CA GLY A 979 25.91 -12.92 10.11
C GLY A 979 27.24 -13.58 9.75
N GLY A 980 28.28 -13.36 10.56
CA GLY A 980 29.63 -13.87 10.34
C GLY A 980 29.91 -15.28 10.89
N THR A 981 28.95 -15.95 11.53
CA THR A 981 29.12 -17.32 12.04
C THR A 981 29.14 -18.31 10.86
N GLY A 982 30.27 -19.00 10.67
CA GLY A 982 30.49 -19.91 9.56
C GLY A 982 29.60 -21.16 9.63
N GLN A 983 29.26 -21.78 8.49
CA GLN A 983 28.24 -22.83 8.44
C GLN A 983 28.59 -24.07 9.28
N ALA A 984 29.86 -24.51 9.30
CA ALA A 984 30.29 -25.65 10.12
C ALA A 984 30.20 -25.37 11.64
N GLU A 985 30.52 -24.13 12.06
CA GLU A 985 30.34 -23.67 13.44
C GLU A 985 28.85 -23.58 13.80
N ARG A 986 28.04 -23.01 12.90
CA ARG A 986 26.58 -22.90 13.04
C ARG A 986 25.92 -24.26 13.25
N LEU A 987 26.23 -25.24 12.41
CA LEU A 987 25.73 -26.62 12.54
C LEU A 987 26.14 -27.23 13.89
N LYS A 988 27.42 -27.12 14.28
CA LYS A 988 27.91 -27.64 15.56
C LYS A 988 27.22 -26.99 16.78
N VAL A 989 26.94 -25.69 16.73
CA VAL A 989 26.22 -24.99 17.82
C VAL A 989 24.76 -25.47 17.92
N LEU A 990 24.09 -25.69 16.78
CA LEU A 990 22.72 -26.21 16.72
C LEU A 990 22.63 -27.67 17.20
N GLU A 991 23.55 -28.53 16.74
CA GLU A 991 23.67 -29.93 17.17
C GLU A 991 23.88 -30.03 18.68
N ASN A 992 24.75 -29.18 19.25
CA ASN A 992 24.92 -29.09 20.69
C ASN A 992 23.65 -28.59 21.39
N PHE A 993 22.97 -27.56 20.89
CA PHE A 993 21.73 -27.10 21.50
C PHE A 993 20.62 -28.17 21.48
N GLN A 994 20.53 -28.97 20.41
CA GLN A 994 19.56 -30.07 20.27
C GLN A 994 19.87 -31.25 21.22
N HIS A 995 21.10 -31.76 21.19
CA HIS A 995 21.44 -33.04 21.81
C HIS A 995 22.16 -32.92 23.16
N ASN A 996 22.83 -31.81 23.46
CA ASN A 996 23.57 -31.63 24.71
C ASN A 996 22.65 -31.01 25.80
N PRO A 997 22.40 -31.70 26.93
CA PRO A 997 21.57 -31.18 28.01
C PRO A 997 22.23 -30.04 28.81
N LEU A 998 23.53 -29.79 28.60
CA LEU A 998 24.25 -28.67 29.22
C LEU A 998 24.07 -27.34 28.46
N VAL A 999 23.70 -27.39 27.17
CA VAL A 999 23.57 -26.21 26.30
C VAL A 999 22.09 -25.86 26.13
N ASN A 1000 21.54 -25.17 27.13
CA ASN A 1000 20.09 -24.88 27.19
C ASN A 1000 19.70 -23.49 26.67
N THR A 1001 20.65 -22.56 26.49
CA THR A 1001 20.38 -21.20 25.99
C THR A 1001 21.20 -20.89 24.73
N LEU A 1002 20.53 -20.42 23.68
CA LEU A 1002 21.13 -20.03 22.39
C LEU A 1002 20.66 -18.64 21.94
N PHE A 1003 21.59 -17.75 21.60
CA PHE A 1003 21.33 -16.41 21.09
C PHE A 1003 21.33 -16.36 19.55
N LEU A 1004 20.30 -15.80 18.92
CA LEU A 1004 20.12 -15.73 17.46
C LEU A 1004 19.85 -14.31 16.95
N SER A 1005 20.43 -13.96 15.79
CA SER A 1005 20.04 -12.78 15.00
C SER A 1005 18.94 -13.09 13.96
N LYS A 1006 18.55 -12.07 13.17
CA LYS A 1006 17.62 -12.12 12.00
C LYS A 1006 17.84 -13.31 11.02
N ILE A 1007 18.98 -14.01 11.06
CA ILE A 1007 19.19 -15.29 10.34
C ILE A 1007 18.13 -16.34 10.72
N GLY A 1008 17.71 -16.39 11.99
CA GLY A 1008 16.72 -17.35 12.47
C GLY A 1008 15.34 -17.23 11.80
N ASP A 1009 15.04 -16.07 11.21
CA ASP A 1009 13.74 -15.80 10.60
C ASP A 1009 13.62 -16.39 9.20
N THR A 1010 14.69 -16.37 8.40
CA THR A 1010 14.63 -16.66 6.97
C THR A 1010 15.26 -17.99 6.58
N SER A 1011 16.39 -18.37 7.19
CA SER A 1011 17.38 -19.26 6.55
C SER A 1011 17.94 -20.36 7.46
N LEU A 1012 17.22 -20.74 8.52
CA LEU A 1012 17.68 -21.75 9.47
C LEU A 1012 16.51 -22.61 9.96
N ASP A 1013 16.68 -23.94 9.93
CA ASP A 1013 15.73 -24.80 10.65
C ASP A 1013 16.01 -24.69 12.15
N LEU A 1014 15.04 -24.16 12.89
CA LEU A 1014 15.23 -23.86 14.30
C LEU A 1014 14.91 -25.08 15.18
N PRO A 1015 15.78 -25.40 16.14
CA PRO A 1015 15.59 -26.53 17.05
C PRO A 1015 14.38 -26.30 17.95
N GLU A 1016 13.73 -27.39 18.37
CA GLU A 1016 12.58 -27.35 19.27
C GLU A 1016 12.95 -26.68 20.61
N ALA A 1017 12.40 -25.49 20.86
CA ALA A 1017 12.61 -24.73 22.09
C ALA A 1017 11.31 -24.53 22.86
N THR A 1018 11.44 -24.23 24.15
CA THR A 1018 10.31 -24.11 25.09
C THR A 1018 10.06 -22.66 25.50
N CYS A 1019 11.12 -21.87 25.54
CA CYS A 1019 11.07 -20.45 25.85
C CYS A 1019 11.73 -19.65 24.72
N LEU A 1020 11.04 -18.63 24.23
CA LEU A 1020 11.57 -17.66 23.26
C LEU A 1020 11.59 -16.28 23.92
N ILE A 1021 12.77 -15.68 24.06
CA ILE A 1021 12.95 -14.34 24.65
C ILE A 1021 13.40 -13.37 23.56
N GLN A 1022 12.57 -12.41 23.20
CA GLN A 1022 12.89 -11.37 22.23
C GLN A 1022 13.38 -10.11 22.95
N ILE A 1023 14.66 -9.77 22.77
CA ILE A 1023 15.30 -8.56 23.36
C ILE A 1023 15.01 -7.32 22.54
N SER A 1024 15.00 -7.43 21.21
CA SER A 1024 14.73 -6.31 20.29
C SER A 1024 13.77 -6.74 19.20
N SER A 1025 13.08 -5.77 18.62
CA SER A 1025 12.28 -5.96 17.42
C SER A 1025 12.60 -4.86 16.41
N HIS A 1026 12.94 -5.23 15.18
CA HIS A 1026 12.95 -4.27 14.08
C HIS A 1026 11.53 -3.72 13.83
N TYR A 1027 11.46 -2.48 13.32
CA TYR A 1027 10.22 -1.73 13.15
C TYR A 1027 9.11 -2.54 12.44
N GLY A 1028 7.90 -2.53 13.01
CA GLY A 1028 6.64 -2.86 12.33
C GLY A 1028 6.36 -4.32 11.93
N SER A 1029 7.36 -5.20 11.88
CA SER A 1029 7.31 -6.52 11.20
C SER A 1029 6.54 -7.65 11.93
N ARG A 1030 5.28 -7.39 12.32
CA ARG A 1030 4.42 -8.30 13.13
C ARG A 1030 4.35 -9.74 12.61
N ARG A 1031 4.49 -9.94 11.29
CA ARG A 1031 4.48 -11.26 10.64
C ARG A 1031 5.75 -12.07 10.90
N GLN A 1032 6.93 -11.45 10.82
CA GLN A 1032 8.20 -12.13 11.07
C GLN A 1032 8.20 -12.70 12.50
N GLU A 1033 7.60 -11.97 13.44
CA GLU A 1033 7.45 -12.38 14.83
C GLU A 1033 6.48 -13.55 14.99
N ALA A 1034 5.29 -13.52 14.38
CA ALA A 1034 4.35 -14.65 14.41
C ALA A 1034 4.85 -15.89 13.64
N GLN A 1035 5.63 -15.70 12.57
CA GLN A 1035 6.29 -16.76 11.81
C GLN A 1035 7.42 -17.40 12.62
N ARG A 1036 8.28 -16.59 13.26
CA ARG A 1036 9.32 -17.01 14.22
C ARG A 1036 8.71 -17.80 15.39
N LEU A 1037 7.63 -17.27 15.97
CA LEU A 1037 6.82 -17.91 17.00
C LEU A 1037 6.39 -19.32 16.55
N GLY A 1038 5.68 -19.43 15.43
CA GLY A 1038 5.23 -20.73 14.90
C GLY A 1038 6.34 -21.67 14.41
N ARG A 1039 7.52 -21.16 13.99
CA ARG A 1039 8.67 -21.99 13.58
C ARG A 1039 9.36 -22.68 14.76
N ILE A 1040 9.43 -21.99 15.91
CA ILE A 1040 10.08 -22.48 17.13
C ILE A 1040 9.14 -23.40 17.92
N LEU A 1041 7.83 -23.13 17.89
CA LEU A 1041 6.82 -23.77 18.74
C LEU A 1041 6.23 -25.06 18.14
N ARG A 1042 7.14 -25.90 17.63
CA ARG A 1042 6.86 -27.29 17.24
C ARG A 1042 6.32 -28.05 18.47
N ALA A 1043 5.30 -28.88 18.27
CA ALA A 1043 4.75 -29.71 19.34
C ALA A 1043 5.78 -30.80 19.74
N LYS A 1044 6.31 -30.70 20.96
CA LYS A 1044 7.22 -31.72 21.53
C LYS A 1044 6.55 -33.09 21.55
N ARG A 1045 7.35 -34.16 21.49
CA ARG A 1045 6.90 -35.56 21.68
C ARG A 1045 6.30 -35.88 23.06
N ARG A 1046 6.33 -34.93 24.01
CA ARG A 1046 5.67 -35.05 25.32
C ARG A 1046 4.30 -34.40 25.24
N ASN A 1047 3.26 -35.22 25.07
CA ASN A 1047 1.87 -34.81 25.20
C ASN A 1047 1.46 -34.71 26.69
N ASP A 1048 2.30 -34.10 27.52
CA ASP A 1048 2.05 -33.95 28.95
C ASP A 1048 0.95 -32.89 29.14
N GLU A 1049 -0.15 -33.24 29.80
CA GLU A 1049 -1.27 -32.33 30.01
C GLU A 1049 -0.84 -31.11 30.84
N GLY A 1050 -0.80 -29.94 30.19
CA GLY A 1050 -0.31 -28.69 30.80
C GLY A 1050 1.06 -28.22 30.31
N PHE A 1051 1.71 -28.91 29.37
CA PHE A 1051 2.93 -28.38 28.73
C PHE A 1051 2.63 -27.13 27.89
N ASN A 1052 2.88 -25.96 28.48
CA ASN A 1052 2.86 -24.66 27.82
C ASN A 1052 4.27 -24.27 27.37
N ALA A 1053 4.38 -23.65 26.21
CA ALA A 1053 5.57 -22.95 25.75
C ALA A 1053 5.41 -21.44 25.95
N PHE A 1054 6.53 -20.73 26.12
CA PHE A 1054 6.56 -19.34 26.58
C PHE A 1054 7.21 -18.43 25.54
N PHE A 1055 6.60 -17.27 25.30
CA PHE A 1055 7.16 -16.20 24.48
C PHE A 1055 7.23 -14.91 25.28
N TYR A 1056 8.42 -14.37 25.48
CA TYR A 1056 8.68 -13.13 26.21
C TYR A 1056 9.14 -12.03 25.26
N SER A 1057 8.34 -10.98 25.10
CA SER A 1057 8.73 -9.73 24.44
C SER A 1057 9.24 -8.76 25.50
N LEU A 1058 10.55 -8.51 25.54
CA LEU A 1058 11.12 -7.49 26.45
C LEU A 1058 10.95 -6.10 25.82
N VAL A 1059 10.36 -5.15 26.54
CA VAL A 1059 10.05 -3.82 26.01
C VAL A 1059 10.46 -2.73 27.01
N SER A 1060 11.22 -1.74 26.54
CA SER A 1060 11.64 -0.59 27.36
C SER A 1060 10.52 0.45 27.45
N LYS A 1061 10.07 0.74 28.67
CA LYS A 1061 9.02 1.74 28.95
C LYS A 1061 9.41 3.13 28.46
N ASP A 1062 8.40 3.91 28.10
CA ASP A 1062 8.52 5.34 27.74
C ASP A 1062 9.38 5.57 26.48
N THR A 1063 9.50 4.54 25.63
CA THR A 1063 10.25 4.58 24.37
C THR A 1063 9.37 4.22 23.17
N GLN A 1064 9.87 4.52 21.96
CA GLN A 1064 9.22 4.14 20.69
C GLN A 1064 8.92 2.64 20.60
N GLU A 1065 9.65 1.79 21.33
CA GLU A 1065 9.46 0.33 21.35
C GLU A 1065 8.04 -0.06 21.82
N MET A 1066 7.42 0.71 22.73
CA MET A 1066 6.04 0.48 23.18
C MET A 1066 5.01 0.64 22.05
N PHE A 1067 5.16 1.64 21.18
CA PHE A 1067 4.23 1.89 20.07
C PHE A 1067 4.20 0.73 19.05
N PHE A 1068 5.36 0.11 18.81
CA PHE A 1068 5.43 -1.09 17.97
C PHE A 1068 4.94 -2.33 18.72
N SER A 1069 5.14 -2.40 20.04
CA SER A 1069 4.62 -3.47 20.89
C SER A 1069 3.08 -3.50 20.92
N SER A 1070 2.39 -2.38 21.12
CA SER A 1070 0.92 -2.34 21.08
C SER A 1070 0.36 -2.80 19.73
N LYS A 1071 1.06 -2.47 18.63
CA LYS A 1071 0.69 -2.92 17.27
C LYS A 1071 0.90 -4.43 17.07
N ARG A 1072 1.96 -5.01 17.66
CA ARG A 1072 2.22 -6.46 17.72
C ARG A 1072 1.18 -7.18 18.59
N GLN A 1073 0.90 -6.64 19.78
CA GLN A 1073 -0.05 -7.19 20.74
C GLN A 1073 -1.42 -7.38 20.11
N ALA A 1074 -1.95 -6.34 19.43
CA ALA A 1074 -3.21 -6.44 18.68
C ALA A 1074 -3.18 -7.62 17.69
N PHE A 1075 -2.18 -7.68 16.81
CA PHE A 1075 -2.07 -8.75 15.81
C PHE A 1075 -1.97 -10.16 16.42
N LEU A 1076 -1.25 -10.34 17.53
CA LEU A 1076 -1.19 -11.64 18.21
C LEU A 1076 -2.53 -12.01 18.87
N ILE A 1077 -3.25 -11.04 19.43
CA ILE A 1077 -4.60 -11.25 19.99
C ILE A 1077 -5.58 -11.60 18.86
N ASP A 1078 -5.50 -10.96 17.70
CA ASP A 1078 -6.35 -11.26 16.53
C ASP A 1078 -6.16 -12.68 16.00
N GLN A 1079 -4.92 -13.19 16.05
CA GLN A 1079 -4.61 -14.60 15.75
C GLN A 1079 -5.01 -15.58 16.88
N GLY A 1080 -5.57 -15.11 17.99
CA GLY A 1080 -6.06 -15.93 19.10
C GLY A 1080 -5.02 -16.29 20.17
N TYR A 1081 -3.85 -15.65 20.20
CA TYR A 1081 -2.82 -15.92 21.22
C TYR A 1081 -3.17 -15.29 22.57
N ALA A 1082 -3.00 -16.07 23.65
CA ALA A 1082 -3.13 -15.58 25.01
C ALA A 1082 -1.96 -14.66 25.37
N PHE A 1083 -2.22 -13.35 25.48
CA PHE A 1083 -1.22 -12.31 25.72
C PHE A 1083 -1.36 -11.68 27.12
N LYS A 1084 -0.26 -11.56 27.87
CA LYS A 1084 -0.22 -10.99 29.22
C LYS A 1084 0.89 -9.94 29.36
N VAL A 1085 0.56 -8.76 29.87
CA VAL A 1085 1.57 -7.77 30.29
C VAL A 1085 2.09 -8.09 31.69
N ILE A 1086 3.41 -7.99 31.87
CA ILE A 1086 4.14 -8.18 33.12
C ILE A 1086 4.93 -6.90 33.41
N THR A 1087 4.50 -6.15 34.41
CA THR A 1087 5.08 -4.84 34.78
C THR A 1087 6.29 -4.94 35.71
N GLN A 1088 6.37 -6.02 36.49
CA GLN A 1088 7.46 -6.35 37.40
C GLN A 1088 7.62 -7.89 37.42
N LEU A 1089 8.88 -8.36 37.44
CA LEU A 1089 9.21 -9.76 37.63
C LEU A 1089 9.37 -10.02 39.14
N ALA A 1090 8.55 -10.93 39.69
CA ALA A 1090 8.65 -11.31 41.10
C ALA A 1090 10.05 -11.85 41.44
N ASN A 1091 10.55 -11.52 42.63
CA ASN A 1091 11.84 -11.98 43.17
C ASN A 1091 13.09 -11.68 42.30
N ILE A 1092 13.00 -10.78 41.30
CA ILE A 1092 14.17 -10.41 40.48
C ILE A 1092 15.34 -9.92 41.35
N GLU A 1093 15.07 -9.09 42.36
CA GLU A 1093 16.07 -8.53 43.28
C GLU A 1093 16.77 -9.57 44.16
N GLN A 1094 16.16 -10.76 44.34
CA GLN A 1094 16.74 -11.89 45.07
C GLN A 1094 17.66 -12.76 44.19
N THR A 1095 17.77 -12.46 42.90
CA THR A 1095 18.55 -13.27 41.95
C THR A 1095 20.05 -13.01 42.10
N PRO A 1096 20.87 -14.02 42.46
CA PRO A 1096 22.30 -13.82 42.64
C PRO A 1096 22.99 -13.50 41.30
N GLY A 1097 23.93 -12.55 41.33
CA GLY A 1097 24.78 -12.22 40.18
C GLY A 1097 24.10 -11.41 39.07
N LEU A 1098 23.04 -10.65 39.36
CA LEU A 1098 22.43 -9.73 38.39
C LEU A 1098 23.45 -8.75 37.79
N ALA A 1099 23.53 -8.71 36.46
CA ALA A 1099 24.36 -7.77 35.72
C ALA A 1099 23.89 -6.32 35.89
N PHE A 1100 24.84 -5.37 35.92
CA PHE A 1100 24.56 -3.93 35.96
C PHE A 1100 23.72 -3.49 37.18
N ALA A 1101 23.84 -4.21 38.30
CA ALA A 1101 23.19 -3.83 39.56
C ALA A 1101 23.74 -2.49 40.09
N THR A 1102 25.04 -2.24 39.90
CA THR A 1102 25.69 -1.01 40.38
C THR A 1102 25.49 0.17 39.43
N ALA A 1103 25.43 1.40 39.98
CA ALA A 1103 25.40 2.62 39.16
C ALA A 1103 26.71 2.85 38.36
N ALA A 1104 27.82 2.26 38.80
CA ALA A 1104 29.11 2.32 38.10
C ALA A 1104 29.07 1.49 36.80
N GLU A 1105 28.67 0.23 36.87
CA GLU A 1105 28.50 -0.61 35.67
C GLU A 1105 27.48 -0.03 34.69
N ARG A 1106 26.39 0.58 35.18
CA ARG A 1106 25.39 1.25 34.31
C ARG A 1106 26.00 2.43 33.55
N ARG A 1107 26.84 3.24 34.19
CA ARG A 1107 27.57 4.34 33.53
C ARG A 1107 28.65 3.83 32.56
N GLU A 1108 29.35 2.75 32.89
CA GLU A 1108 30.30 2.11 31.98
C GLU A 1108 29.60 1.56 30.72
N LEU A 1109 28.42 0.94 30.88
CA LEU A 1109 27.61 0.47 29.75
C LEU A 1109 27.13 1.65 28.88
N LEU A 1110 26.65 2.73 29.49
CA LEU A 1110 26.21 3.93 28.78
C LEU A 1110 27.35 4.54 27.94
N GLN A 1111 28.55 4.67 28.51
CA GLN A 1111 29.72 5.16 27.78
C GLN A 1111 30.06 4.28 26.56
N LYS A 1112 30.02 2.94 26.70
CA LYS A 1112 30.22 2.01 25.57
C LYS A 1112 29.14 2.16 24.50
N VAL A 1113 27.88 2.33 24.90
CA VAL A 1113 26.75 2.54 23.98
C VAL A 1113 26.85 3.88 23.24
N LEU A 1114 27.31 4.95 23.91
CA LEU A 1114 27.54 6.25 23.28
C LEU A 1114 28.67 6.18 22.23
N VAL A 1115 29.80 5.55 22.56
CA VAL A 1115 30.92 5.37 21.61
C VAL A 1115 30.51 4.54 20.38
N GLU A 1116 29.72 3.48 20.55
CA GLU A 1116 29.21 2.71 19.41
C GLU A 1116 28.20 3.52 18.58
N ASN A 1117 27.34 4.33 19.23
CA ASN A 1117 26.42 5.27 18.57
C ASN A 1117 27.14 6.41 17.81
N GLU A 1118 28.39 6.73 18.14
CA GLU A 1118 29.27 7.59 17.32
C GLU A 1118 29.91 6.80 16.17
N GLY A 1119 30.33 5.55 16.41
CA GLY A 1119 30.93 4.68 15.39
C GLY A 1119 29.99 4.21 14.27
N ALA A 1120 28.68 4.29 14.48
CA ALA A 1120 27.61 3.81 13.60
C ALA A 1120 27.18 4.78 12.48
N GLU A 1121 27.88 5.91 12.29
CA GLU A 1121 27.51 6.91 11.27
C GLU A 1121 27.83 6.49 9.81
N ASP A 1122 28.64 5.44 9.61
CA ASP A 1122 29.06 4.94 8.29
C ASP A 1122 28.23 3.74 7.74
N GLU A 1123 27.37 3.11 8.56
CA GLU A 1123 26.64 1.89 8.16
C GLU A 1123 25.18 2.20 7.80
N ASP A 1124 24.94 2.49 6.52
CA ASP A 1124 23.62 2.39 5.90
C ASP A 1124 23.23 0.92 5.74
N ILE A 1125 22.32 0.48 6.61
CA ILE A 1125 21.68 -0.83 6.55
C ILE A 1125 20.66 -0.81 5.42
N THR A 1126 21.13 -0.99 4.18
CA THR A 1126 20.30 -1.50 3.09
C THR A 1126 19.82 -2.91 3.45
N ASP A 1127 18.59 -3.27 3.09
CA ASP A 1127 18.08 -4.63 3.34
C ASP A 1127 18.76 -5.60 2.35
N ASP A 1128 19.90 -6.16 2.75
CA ASP A 1128 20.78 -7.04 1.98
C ASP A 1128 20.17 -8.45 1.75
N LEU A 1129 18.97 -8.47 1.18
CA LEU A 1129 18.32 -9.67 0.66
C LEU A 1129 18.57 -9.86 -0.85
N PHE A 1130 19.09 -8.83 -1.56
CA PHE A 1130 19.12 -8.79 -3.02
C PHE A 1130 20.40 -8.21 -3.70
N HIS A 1131 21.53 -8.04 -3.00
CA HIS A 1131 22.82 -7.78 -3.68
C HIS A 1131 23.96 -8.65 -3.15
N SER A 1132 24.68 -9.28 -4.08
CA SER A 1132 25.86 -10.11 -3.82
C SER A 1132 27.10 -9.49 -4.46
N GLY A 1133 28.08 -9.14 -3.61
CA GLY A 1133 29.49 -9.22 -3.95
C GLY A 1133 30.13 -8.05 -4.69
N THR A 1134 30.59 -7.02 -3.95
CA THR A 1134 31.89 -6.37 -4.23
C THR A 1134 32.48 -5.82 -2.93
N MET A 1135 33.50 -6.47 -2.35
CA MET A 1135 34.16 -5.97 -1.14
C MET A 1135 35.18 -4.85 -1.44
N GLY A 1136 34.67 -3.61 -1.54
CA GLY A 1136 35.49 -2.40 -1.53
C GLY A 1136 36.14 -2.16 -0.17
N ARG A 1137 37.47 -2.09 -0.11
CA ARG A 1137 38.24 -2.01 1.14
C ARG A 1137 38.38 -0.58 1.67
N VAL A 1138 37.31 -0.03 2.24
CA VAL A 1138 37.26 1.34 2.79
C VAL A 1138 38.19 1.52 3.99
N GLN A 1139 38.92 2.65 4.04
CA GLN A 1139 39.74 3.05 5.20
C GLN A 1139 38.98 4.03 6.10
N LYS A 1140 38.62 3.62 7.33
CA LYS A 1140 38.08 4.57 8.33
C LYS A 1140 39.11 5.64 8.69
N ARG A 1141 38.80 6.91 8.37
CA ARG A 1141 39.54 8.11 8.79
C ARG A 1141 38.89 8.70 10.04
N VAL A 1142 39.51 8.54 11.20
CA VAL A 1142 39.00 9.13 12.45
C VAL A 1142 39.41 10.60 12.56
N ARG A 1143 38.42 11.50 12.59
CA ARG A 1143 38.59 12.93 12.93
C ARG A 1143 38.51 13.10 14.45
N ARG A 1144 39.09 14.17 14.99
CA ARG A 1144 39.03 14.49 16.43
C ARG A 1144 38.29 15.80 16.66
N THR A 1145 37.39 15.81 17.64
CA THR A 1145 36.80 17.02 18.24
C THR A 1145 37.54 17.29 19.56
N ALA A 1146 37.59 18.55 20.00
CA ALA A 1146 38.28 18.95 21.22
C ALA A 1146 37.29 19.41 22.30
N GLY A 1147 37.42 18.87 23.52
CA GLY A 1147 36.69 19.35 24.70
C GLY A 1147 37.29 20.64 25.27
N THR A 1148 36.46 21.48 25.88
CA THR A 1148 36.85 22.76 26.48
C THR A 1148 37.45 22.58 27.88
N LEU A 1149 38.26 23.56 28.31
CA LEU A 1149 39.18 23.46 29.46
C LEU A 1149 38.55 23.33 30.86
N GLY A 1150 37.22 23.22 30.99
CA GLY A 1150 36.50 23.28 32.26
C GLY A 1150 36.59 22.02 33.13
N GLU A 1151 36.88 20.85 32.55
CA GLU A 1151 36.78 19.55 33.22
C GLU A 1151 38.02 19.17 34.07
N LEU A 1152 38.98 20.08 34.21
CA LEU A 1152 40.26 19.84 34.91
C LEU A 1152 40.21 19.94 36.45
N SER A 1153 39.06 20.31 37.03
CA SER A 1153 38.85 20.36 38.50
C SER A 1153 38.31 19.01 39.00
N GLY A 1154 39.21 18.06 39.28
CA GLY A 1154 38.91 16.63 39.38
C GLY A 1154 38.05 16.20 40.58
N GLY A 1155 37.20 15.17 40.35
CA GLY A 1155 36.21 14.66 41.32
C GLY A 1155 35.96 13.14 41.27
N GLN A 1156 37.03 12.34 41.21
CA GLN A 1156 37.08 10.86 41.30
C GLN A 1156 36.55 9.98 40.15
N ASN A 1157 37.25 8.87 39.93
CA ASN A 1157 36.86 7.64 39.22
C ASN A 1157 36.49 7.71 37.71
N MET A 1158 37.46 8.13 36.89
CA MET A 1158 37.60 7.59 35.51
C MET A 1158 38.54 6.38 35.50
N ALA A 1159 38.18 5.33 34.75
CA ALA A 1159 39.08 4.21 34.47
C ALA A 1159 40.12 4.62 33.40
N TYR A 1160 41.41 4.46 33.71
CA TYR A 1160 42.51 4.97 32.89
C TYR A 1160 42.88 3.98 31.77
N ILE A 1161 42.36 4.19 30.55
CA ILE A 1161 42.80 3.45 29.35
C ILE A 1161 43.86 4.27 28.62
N GLU A 1162 45.11 4.15 29.05
CA GLU A 1162 46.25 4.84 28.43
C GLU A 1162 46.64 4.20 27.09
N GLN A 1163 46.03 4.63 25.98
CA GLN A 1163 46.52 4.29 24.65
C GLN A 1163 47.77 5.13 24.30
N ASN A 1164 48.91 4.72 24.88
CA ASN A 1164 50.18 5.42 24.82
C ASN A 1164 50.69 5.58 23.37
N LYS A 1165 50.50 6.79 22.81
CA LYS A 1165 50.59 7.05 21.38
C LYS A 1165 52.02 6.98 20.80
N LYS A 1166 53.05 6.99 21.65
CA LYS A 1166 54.47 6.95 21.20
C LYS A 1166 55.03 5.53 21.07
N VAL A 1167 54.61 4.57 21.90
CA VAL A 1167 55.10 3.16 21.80
C VAL A 1167 54.62 2.48 20.51
N ASN A 1168 53.36 2.74 20.11
CA ASN A 1168 52.75 2.12 18.93
C ASN A 1168 53.27 2.62 17.56
N GLN A 1169 54.16 3.63 17.52
CA GLN A 1169 54.91 3.95 16.29
C GLN A 1169 56.13 3.03 16.09
N GLY A 1170 56.74 2.52 17.16
CA GLY A 1170 57.81 1.51 17.04
C GLY A 1170 57.29 0.15 16.57
N LEU A 1171 56.13 -0.27 17.07
CA LEU A 1171 55.51 -1.57 16.74
C LEU A 1171 55.02 -1.66 15.28
N LYS A 1172 54.69 -0.54 14.62
CA LYS A 1172 54.26 -0.54 13.20
C LYS A 1172 55.34 -0.96 12.19
N LYS A 1173 56.58 -1.24 12.61
CA LYS A 1173 57.62 -1.91 11.78
C LYS A 1173 57.82 -3.40 12.04
N LYS A 1174 57.11 -4.03 13.00
CA LYS A 1174 57.14 -5.49 13.22
C LYS A 1174 55.71 -6.06 13.25
N GLY A 1175 55.22 -6.45 12.08
CA GLY A 1175 53.84 -6.95 11.88
C GLY A 1175 53.67 -7.99 10.76
N LYS A 1176 54.70 -8.78 10.44
CA LYS A 1176 54.50 -10.02 9.66
C LYS A 1176 53.80 -11.04 10.57
N LYS A 1177 52.78 -11.74 10.05
CA LYS A 1177 52.04 -12.78 10.78
C LYS A 1177 53.00 -13.87 11.27
N GLU A 1178 53.12 -14.05 12.58
CA GLU A 1178 53.76 -15.25 13.13
C GLU A 1178 52.72 -16.37 13.27
N SER A 1179 52.92 -17.44 12.50
CA SER A 1179 52.14 -18.66 12.64
C SER A 1179 52.54 -19.42 13.89
N ASN A 1180 51.54 -19.97 14.58
CA ASN A 1180 51.69 -20.69 15.84
C ASN A 1180 52.73 -21.84 15.71
N ALA A 1181 53.63 -21.99 16.68
CA ALA A 1181 54.82 -22.84 16.55
C ALA A 1181 54.49 -24.31 16.23
N PHE A 1182 53.35 -24.80 16.74
CA PHE A 1182 52.79 -26.11 16.45
C PHE A 1182 52.60 -26.37 14.94
N PHE A 1183 52.02 -25.42 14.20
CA PHE A 1183 51.83 -25.56 12.75
C PHE A 1183 53.13 -25.46 11.96
N LYS A 1184 54.14 -24.71 12.45
CA LYS A 1184 55.50 -24.73 11.86
C LYS A 1184 56.17 -26.09 12.02
N LYS A 1185 55.90 -26.82 13.11
CA LYS A 1185 56.40 -28.20 13.30
C LYS A 1185 55.70 -29.17 12.34
N ILE A 1186 54.37 -29.19 12.30
CA ILE A 1186 53.58 -30.05 11.39
C ILE A 1186 53.97 -29.81 9.93
N ASN A 1187 54.11 -28.57 9.47
CA ASN A 1187 54.52 -28.31 8.09
C ASN A 1187 55.98 -28.73 7.82
N ARG A 1188 56.88 -28.72 8.80
CA ARG A 1188 58.24 -29.29 8.64
C ARG A 1188 58.24 -30.81 8.55
N GLU A 1189 57.36 -31.48 9.29
CA GLU A 1189 57.22 -32.94 9.28
C GLU A 1189 56.53 -33.41 7.98
N ASN A 1190 55.51 -32.70 7.51
CA ASN A 1190 54.87 -32.95 6.22
C ASN A 1190 55.80 -32.69 5.02
N VAL A 1191 56.59 -31.61 5.04
CA VAL A 1191 57.60 -31.35 3.98
C VAL A 1191 58.75 -32.37 4.03
N ARG A 1192 59.10 -32.93 5.21
CA ARG A 1192 60.04 -34.05 5.29
C ARG A 1192 59.47 -35.36 4.76
N ARG A 1193 58.17 -35.61 4.91
CA ARG A 1193 57.49 -36.76 4.29
C ARG A 1193 57.39 -36.62 2.77
N ALA A 1194 57.01 -35.44 2.28
CA ALA A 1194 56.92 -35.12 0.85
C ALA A 1194 58.29 -34.90 0.15
N ALA A 1195 59.40 -35.25 0.80
CA ALA A 1195 60.75 -35.20 0.25
C ALA A 1195 61.55 -36.48 0.63
N GLY A 1196 60.83 -37.58 0.83
CA GLY A 1196 61.35 -38.90 1.22
C GLY A 1196 60.71 -40.07 0.47
N GLU A 1197 60.08 -39.77 -0.67
CA GLU A 1197 59.62 -40.70 -1.72
C GLU A 1197 60.18 -40.19 -3.06
#